data_AF-A0A248U9N2-F1
#
_entry.id   AF-A0A248U9N2-F1
#
_cell.length_a   1.000
_cell.length_b   1.000
_cell.length_c   1.000
_cell.angle_alpha   90.00
_cell.angle_beta   90.00
_cell.angle_gamma   90.00
#
_symmetry.space_group_name_H-M   'P 1'
#
loop_
_entity.id
_entity.type
_entity.pdbx_description
1 polymer ?
#
loop_
_entity_poly.entity_id
_entity_poly.type
_entity_poly.pdbx_seq_one_letter_code
_entity_poly.pdbx_strand_id
1 'polypeptide(L)'
;MTVNITEHLWITLKDGTRLGARLWLPEGAEENPVPAVLEYIPYRKRDGTRGRDEPMHGYFAQNGYAAIRVDMRGTGESDGHMADEYIQQEQDDALEVIAWIAAQPWCSGNVGMMGKSWGGFNGLQVAACRPPALKAIITAYSTDDRFRDDIHYMGGLLLNDNLWWGTIMLAYQSRPLDPAIVGAGWRDAWIERLERLPFFPALWLEHQHYDEYWKHGSICEDWSAIQCPVLAIGAWADSYTNAVPRLLENLQVPARGIIGPWGHVYPQDGVPGPAIGFLQEAVRWWDQWLKGKETSIMDEPKLRAYVCDTIEPTGSRDFTNGRWVGEKNWPSTEIVHTPFALGADFTLGKAEAAKGMLSISSPNSHGKAGGEWMATGCPGEHPTDQRLDDGGSLNFDTAVLTEDLEILGAPVARLTFTVDQPVAQVSLRLSDILPDGRITRVSYQVFNLNHINGHDKPEMLVPGKTYEIAIKLNDSGYSFKQGHRIRLSVATGYWPMVWPSPKRVTLTLDTASSVLDLPVRPVSDIDAKVVFQKPAHGPTTPMTQLDPGSVRRWTEQDHVTGETLYVTEGIGGLFGEGVLRFDDLGTQLSHSLKRELRINDNDPLSASYVLTQAYQMGREGWMIDIDSTTKMHSDAENFYISGVLTAKENGESVVTREWNQTIPRDHL
;
A
#
# COMPACT_ATOMS: atom_id res chain seq x y z
N MET A 1 21.71 -7.83 -25.77
CA MET A 1 21.05 -9.02 -26.33
C MET A 1 19.80 -8.54 -27.04
N THR A 2 19.51 -9.04 -28.25
CA THR A 2 18.23 -8.74 -28.92
C THR A 2 17.09 -9.42 -28.18
N VAL A 3 15.92 -8.78 -28.12
CA VAL A 3 14.72 -9.31 -27.45
C VAL A 3 13.58 -9.37 -28.44
N ASN A 4 12.95 -10.54 -28.56
CA ASN A 4 11.71 -10.75 -29.32
C ASN A 4 10.52 -10.51 -28.41
N ILE A 5 9.63 -9.60 -28.80
CA ILE A 5 8.42 -9.27 -28.04
C ILE A 5 7.21 -9.91 -28.72
N THR A 6 6.54 -10.81 -28.02
CA THR A 6 5.22 -11.30 -28.41
C THR A 6 4.17 -10.42 -27.73
N GLU A 7 3.52 -9.56 -28.52
CA GLU A 7 2.55 -8.58 -28.02
C GLU A 7 1.38 -9.22 -27.28
N HIS A 8 0.92 -10.39 -27.75
CA HIS A 8 -0.14 -11.15 -27.12
C HIS A 8 -0.01 -12.65 -27.40
N LEU A 9 -0.23 -13.47 -26.37
CA LEU A 9 -0.40 -14.90 -26.49
C LEU A 9 -1.44 -15.40 -25.46
N TRP A 10 -2.02 -16.57 -25.73
CA TRP A 10 -2.99 -17.21 -24.85
C TRP A 10 -2.35 -18.34 -24.05
N ILE A 11 -2.60 -18.35 -22.74
CA ILE A 11 -2.34 -19.47 -21.85
C ILE A 11 -3.69 -20.12 -21.54
N THR A 12 -3.92 -21.34 -22.03
CA THR A 12 -5.17 -22.07 -21.77
C THR A 12 -5.01 -22.93 -20.53
N LEU A 13 -5.85 -22.66 -19.54
CA LEU A 13 -5.94 -23.41 -18.28
C LEU A 13 -6.72 -24.72 -18.50
N LYS A 14 -6.68 -25.62 -17.51
CA LYS A 14 -7.34 -26.93 -17.57
C LYS A 14 -8.86 -26.85 -17.74
N ASP A 15 -9.49 -25.81 -17.20
CA ASP A 15 -10.93 -25.57 -17.31
C ASP A 15 -11.34 -24.98 -18.68
N GLY A 16 -10.36 -24.72 -19.57
CA GLY A 16 -10.56 -24.10 -20.88
C GLY A 16 -10.51 -22.58 -20.88
N THR A 17 -10.40 -21.94 -19.72
CA THR A 17 -10.21 -20.48 -19.60
C THR A 17 -8.89 -20.08 -20.23
N ARG A 18 -8.89 -19.02 -21.04
CA ARG A 18 -7.67 -18.49 -21.63
C ARG A 18 -7.27 -17.21 -20.92
N LEU A 19 -6.02 -17.17 -20.44
CA LEU A 19 -5.41 -15.97 -19.90
C LEU A 19 -4.54 -15.30 -20.97
N GLY A 20 -4.69 -13.99 -21.11
CA GLY A 20 -3.89 -13.18 -22.02
C GLY A 20 -2.54 -12.84 -21.40
N ALA A 21 -1.46 -13.10 -22.13
CA ALA A 21 -0.09 -12.81 -21.69
C ALA A 21 0.69 -12.00 -22.73
N ARG A 22 1.73 -11.32 -22.26
CA ARG A 22 2.75 -10.65 -23.08
C ARG A 22 4.11 -11.19 -22.69
N LEU A 23 4.94 -11.49 -23.69
CA LEU A 23 6.22 -12.19 -23.50
C LEU A 23 7.36 -11.40 -24.11
N TRP A 24 8.41 -11.19 -23.33
CA TRP A 24 9.71 -10.68 -23.77
C TRP A 24 10.70 -11.84 -23.70
N LEU A 25 11.10 -12.31 -24.88
CA LEU A 25 11.94 -13.50 -25.02
C LEU A 25 13.34 -13.11 -25.55
N PRO A 26 14.44 -13.49 -24.87
CA PRO A 26 15.76 -13.29 -25.41
C PRO A 26 15.96 -14.08 -26.72
N GLU A 27 16.66 -13.49 -27.69
CA GLU A 27 17.01 -14.20 -28.93
C GLU A 27 17.83 -15.48 -28.64
N GLY A 28 17.46 -16.60 -29.27
CA GLY A 28 18.12 -17.91 -29.10
C GLY A 28 17.64 -18.73 -27.90
N ALA A 29 16.58 -18.29 -27.19
CA ALA A 29 16.03 -19.00 -26.04
C ALA A 29 15.38 -20.35 -26.40
N GLU A 30 14.92 -20.53 -27.64
CA GLU A 30 14.36 -21.82 -28.10
C GLU A 30 15.45 -22.90 -28.20
N GLU A 31 16.66 -22.53 -28.62
CA GLU A 31 17.81 -23.44 -28.68
C GLU A 31 18.54 -23.53 -27.32
N ASN A 32 18.53 -22.46 -26.53
CA ASN A 32 19.19 -22.37 -25.23
C ASN A 32 18.19 -21.86 -24.17
N PRO A 33 17.36 -22.75 -23.59
CA PRO A 33 16.28 -22.36 -22.70
C PRO A 33 16.76 -21.55 -21.49
N VAL A 34 16.00 -20.51 -21.15
CA VAL A 34 16.32 -19.55 -20.07
C VAL A 34 15.31 -19.65 -18.93
N PRO A 35 15.65 -19.26 -17.69
CA PRO A 35 14.65 -19.11 -16.64
C PRO A 35 13.64 -18.01 -16.97
N ALA A 36 12.44 -18.12 -16.38
CA ALA A 36 11.37 -17.15 -16.59
C ALA A 36 11.13 -16.27 -15.35
N VAL A 37 10.67 -15.04 -15.57
CA VAL A 37 10.19 -14.12 -14.52
C VAL A 37 8.74 -13.76 -14.81
N LEU A 38 7.83 -14.16 -13.93
CA LEU A 38 6.39 -13.93 -14.02
C LEU A 38 5.96 -12.72 -13.20
N GLU A 39 5.15 -11.86 -13.81
CA GLU A 39 4.27 -10.93 -13.11
C GLU A 39 2.80 -11.20 -13.46
N TYR A 40 1.96 -11.41 -12.43
CA TYR A 40 0.57 -11.84 -12.53
C TYR A 40 -0.34 -10.87 -11.76
N ILE A 41 -1.06 -9.99 -12.49
CA ILE A 41 -1.80 -8.86 -11.89
C ILE A 41 -3.06 -8.47 -12.71
N PRO A 42 -4.04 -7.79 -12.11
CA PRO A 42 -5.34 -7.52 -12.74
C PRO A 42 -5.42 -6.17 -13.50
N TYR A 43 -4.27 -5.61 -13.93
CA TYR A 43 -4.16 -4.20 -14.31
C TYR A 43 -4.04 -3.90 -15.82
N ARG A 44 -4.41 -4.84 -16.71
CA ARG A 44 -4.26 -4.74 -18.18
C ARG A 44 -2.83 -4.58 -18.67
N LYS A 45 -2.23 -5.67 -19.19
CA LYS A 45 -0.84 -5.65 -19.71
C LYS A 45 -0.67 -4.78 -20.96
N ARG A 46 -1.76 -4.59 -21.71
CA ARG A 46 -1.74 -4.00 -23.05
C ARG A 46 -1.60 -2.48 -23.01
N ASP A 47 -2.34 -1.84 -22.12
CA ASP A 47 -2.49 -0.39 -22.04
C ASP A 47 -2.47 0.15 -20.59
N GLY A 48 -2.84 -0.65 -19.58
CA GLY A 48 -2.89 -0.18 -18.19
C GLY A 48 -1.50 -0.10 -17.54
N THR A 49 -0.68 -1.14 -17.67
CA THR A 49 0.66 -1.20 -17.06
C THR A 49 1.81 -1.10 -18.07
N ARG A 50 1.52 -0.93 -19.36
CA ARG A 50 2.51 -1.01 -20.46
C ARG A 50 3.74 -0.13 -20.26
N GLY A 51 3.53 1.15 -19.89
CA GLY A 51 4.60 2.13 -19.67
C GLY A 51 5.61 1.73 -18.61
N ARG A 52 5.18 0.93 -17.63
CA ARG A 52 6.01 0.35 -16.57
C ARG A 52 6.57 -1.01 -17.00
N ASP A 53 5.74 -1.85 -17.62
CA ASP A 53 6.06 -3.24 -17.95
C ASP A 53 7.21 -3.33 -18.95
N GLU A 54 7.21 -2.52 -20.01
CA GLU A 54 8.23 -2.59 -21.07
C GLU A 54 9.66 -2.32 -20.61
N PRO A 55 9.97 -1.19 -19.95
CA PRO A 55 11.32 -0.95 -19.46
C PRO A 55 11.78 -2.02 -18.47
N MET A 56 10.89 -2.52 -17.62
CA MET A 56 11.23 -3.51 -16.60
C MET A 56 11.43 -4.93 -17.17
N HIS A 57 10.44 -5.47 -17.88
CA HIS A 57 10.52 -6.82 -18.47
C HIS A 57 11.52 -6.88 -19.62
N GLY A 58 11.64 -5.78 -20.39
CA GLY A 58 12.68 -5.63 -21.41
C GLY A 58 14.08 -5.70 -20.80
N TYR A 59 14.31 -5.10 -19.63
CA TYR A 59 15.58 -5.21 -18.93
C TYR A 59 15.90 -6.65 -18.50
N PHE A 60 14.93 -7.37 -17.94
CA PHE A 60 15.13 -8.78 -17.57
C PHE A 60 15.43 -9.64 -18.80
N ALA A 61 14.72 -9.44 -19.91
CA ALA A 61 14.99 -10.15 -21.15
C ALA A 61 16.39 -9.86 -21.72
N GLN A 62 16.84 -8.60 -21.67
CA GLN A 62 18.21 -8.24 -22.04
C GLN A 62 19.28 -8.92 -21.18
N ASN A 63 18.92 -9.37 -19.97
CA ASN A 63 19.79 -10.07 -19.02
C ASN A 63 19.56 -11.61 -19.01
N GLY A 64 18.93 -12.16 -20.06
CA GLY A 64 18.81 -13.59 -20.28
C GLY A 64 17.72 -14.26 -19.43
N TYR A 65 16.54 -13.65 -19.38
CA TYR A 65 15.32 -14.18 -18.76
C TYR A 65 14.16 -14.11 -19.73
N ALA A 66 13.29 -15.12 -19.75
CA ALA A 66 11.98 -14.97 -20.37
C ALA A 66 11.08 -14.18 -19.41
N ALA A 67 10.77 -12.92 -19.72
CA ALA A 67 9.93 -12.11 -18.86
C ALA A 67 8.48 -12.18 -19.37
N ILE A 68 7.52 -12.50 -18.49
CA ILE A 68 6.13 -12.73 -18.88
C ILE A 68 5.17 -11.99 -17.95
N ARG A 69 4.30 -11.19 -18.56
CA ARG A 69 3.24 -10.44 -17.88
C ARG A 69 1.90 -11.06 -18.25
N VAL A 70 1.15 -11.55 -17.27
CA VAL A 70 -0.14 -12.22 -17.47
C VAL A 70 -1.26 -11.39 -16.86
N ASP A 71 -2.35 -11.18 -17.62
CA ASP A 71 -3.61 -10.66 -17.09
C ASP A 71 -4.35 -11.78 -16.37
N MET A 72 -4.73 -11.56 -15.11
CA MET A 72 -5.52 -12.51 -14.33
C MET A 72 -6.88 -12.78 -14.98
N ARG A 73 -7.50 -13.91 -14.60
CA ARG A 73 -8.88 -14.24 -14.99
C ARG A 73 -9.82 -13.05 -14.81
N GLY A 74 -10.63 -12.77 -15.84
CA GLY A 74 -11.59 -11.67 -15.85
C GLY A 74 -11.03 -10.28 -16.09
N THR A 75 -9.71 -10.14 -16.21
CA THR A 75 -9.03 -8.84 -16.36
C THR A 75 -8.38 -8.75 -17.74
N GLY A 76 -8.21 -7.54 -18.26
CA GLY A 76 -7.63 -7.34 -19.59
C GLY A 76 -8.37 -8.15 -20.65
N GLU A 77 -7.60 -8.87 -21.45
CA GLU A 77 -8.13 -9.76 -22.49
C GLU A 77 -8.41 -11.19 -21.99
N SER A 78 -8.07 -11.54 -20.74
CA SER A 78 -8.25 -12.90 -20.20
C SER A 78 -9.72 -13.26 -20.00
N ASP A 79 -10.14 -14.46 -20.36
CA ASP A 79 -11.52 -14.95 -20.19
C ASP A 79 -11.99 -14.91 -18.71
N GLY A 80 -13.31 -15.03 -18.49
CA GLY A 80 -13.90 -15.12 -17.16
C GLY A 80 -14.24 -13.78 -16.51
N HIS A 81 -14.30 -13.77 -15.18
CA HIS A 81 -14.72 -12.64 -14.35
C HIS A 81 -13.90 -12.60 -13.05
N MET A 82 -13.64 -11.39 -12.55
CA MET A 82 -12.96 -11.13 -11.29
C MET A 82 -13.98 -10.95 -10.16
N ALA A 83 -14.13 -12.00 -9.34
CA ALA A 83 -15.15 -12.06 -8.30
C ALA A 83 -14.76 -11.30 -7.01
N ASP A 84 -13.48 -11.28 -6.67
CA ASP A 84 -12.91 -10.61 -5.51
C ASP A 84 -11.37 -10.58 -5.61
N GLU A 85 -10.69 -10.08 -4.58
CA GLU A 85 -9.24 -10.04 -4.44
C GLU A 85 -8.66 -11.26 -3.70
N TYR A 86 -7.58 -11.82 -4.26
CA TYR A 86 -6.75 -12.86 -3.64
C TYR A 86 -7.47 -14.17 -3.29
N ILE A 87 -8.54 -14.49 -4.02
CA ILE A 87 -9.32 -15.71 -3.83
C ILE A 87 -8.53 -16.97 -4.21
N GLN A 88 -8.96 -18.13 -3.74
CA GLN A 88 -8.34 -19.41 -4.08
C GLN A 88 -8.19 -19.62 -5.61
N GLN A 89 -9.21 -19.24 -6.40
CA GLN A 89 -9.17 -19.38 -7.85
C GLN A 89 -7.99 -18.62 -8.49
N GLU A 90 -7.66 -17.44 -7.97
CA GLU A 90 -6.54 -16.64 -8.46
C GLU A 90 -5.20 -17.38 -8.23
N GLN A 91 -5.05 -18.01 -7.06
CA GLN A 91 -3.86 -18.79 -6.72
C GLN A 91 -3.77 -20.06 -7.59
N ASP A 92 -4.88 -20.78 -7.76
CA ASP A 92 -4.95 -22.00 -8.58
C ASP A 92 -4.59 -21.72 -10.04
N ASP A 93 -5.12 -20.62 -10.61
CA ASP A 93 -4.77 -20.16 -11.96
C ASP A 93 -3.27 -19.84 -12.07
N ALA A 94 -2.69 -19.18 -11.07
CA ALA A 94 -1.27 -18.86 -11.06
C ALA A 94 -0.38 -20.12 -11.01
N LEU A 95 -0.79 -21.17 -10.29
CA LEU A 95 -0.09 -22.46 -10.27
C LEU A 95 -0.07 -23.11 -11.66
N GLU A 96 -1.19 -23.05 -12.38
CA GLU A 96 -1.29 -23.55 -13.75
C GLU A 96 -0.46 -22.71 -14.73
N VAL A 97 -0.43 -21.39 -14.59
CA VAL A 97 0.43 -20.49 -15.38
C VAL A 97 1.91 -20.82 -15.15
N ILE A 98 2.35 -20.99 -13.90
CA ILE A 98 3.74 -21.35 -13.59
C ILE A 98 4.10 -22.71 -14.20
N ALA A 99 3.21 -23.69 -14.11
CA ALA A 99 3.41 -25.00 -14.72
C ALA A 99 3.48 -24.92 -16.25
N TRP A 100 2.62 -24.09 -16.88
CA TRP A 100 2.63 -23.86 -18.32
C TRP A 100 3.94 -23.21 -18.77
N ILE A 101 4.41 -22.18 -18.07
CA ILE A 101 5.68 -21.49 -18.35
C ILE A 101 6.84 -22.50 -18.30
N ALA A 102 6.93 -23.27 -17.22
CA ALA A 102 8.00 -24.23 -16.99
C ALA A 102 8.04 -25.36 -18.05
N ALA A 103 6.93 -25.62 -18.72
CA ALA A 103 6.82 -26.62 -19.78
C ALA A 103 7.16 -26.09 -21.19
N GLN A 104 7.36 -24.78 -21.36
CA GLN A 104 7.67 -24.21 -22.67
C GLN A 104 9.10 -24.56 -23.13
N PRO A 105 9.33 -24.77 -24.44
CA PRO A 105 10.65 -25.12 -24.97
C PRO A 105 11.72 -24.08 -24.65
N TRP A 106 11.34 -22.79 -24.60
CA TRP A 106 12.23 -21.70 -24.26
C TRP A 106 12.52 -21.54 -22.77
N CYS A 107 11.85 -22.29 -21.89
CA CYS A 107 12.03 -22.20 -20.44
C CYS A 107 12.95 -23.30 -19.93
N SER A 108 13.89 -22.94 -19.06
CA SER A 108 14.77 -23.89 -18.35
C SER A 108 14.07 -24.75 -17.30
N GLY A 109 12.77 -24.52 -17.06
CA GLY A 109 11.98 -25.13 -15.98
C GLY A 109 12.03 -24.37 -14.65
N ASN A 110 12.91 -23.38 -14.51
CA ASN A 110 12.96 -22.49 -13.34
C ASN A 110 12.17 -21.20 -13.60
N VAL A 111 11.28 -20.88 -12.66
CA VAL A 111 10.44 -19.68 -12.69
C VAL A 111 10.70 -18.86 -11.43
N GLY A 112 10.85 -17.55 -11.58
CA GLY A 112 10.74 -16.57 -10.50
C GLY A 112 9.43 -15.79 -10.65
N MET A 113 8.92 -15.26 -9.55
CA MET A 113 7.72 -14.43 -9.55
C MET A 113 7.97 -13.10 -8.86
N MET A 114 7.42 -12.02 -9.40
CA MET A 114 7.54 -10.71 -8.79
C MET A 114 6.31 -9.83 -9.02
N GLY A 115 6.18 -8.81 -8.17
CA GLY A 115 5.21 -7.76 -8.36
C GLY A 115 5.23 -6.72 -7.24
N LYS A 116 4.49 -5.64 -7.47
CA LYS A 116 4.22 -4.55 -6.52
C LYS A 116 2.76 -4.60 -6.12
N SER A 117 2.44 -4.23 -4.87
CA SER A 117 1.06 -4.18 -4.40
C SER A 117 0.45 -5.56 -4.58
N TRP A 118 -0.72 -5.66 -5.21
CA TRP A 118 -1.33 -6.93 -5.64
C TRP A 118 -0.37 -8.02 -6.10
N GLY A 119 0.58 -7.71 -7.00
CA GLY A 119 1.55 -8.71 -7.46
C GLY A 119 2.55 -9.15 -6.38
N GLY A 120 2.82 -8.30 -5.39
CA GLY A 120 3.59 -8.62 -4.19
C GLY A 120 2.82 -9.52 -3.21
N PHE A 121 1.53 -9.22 -2.95
CA PHE A 121 0.64 -10.06 -2.14
C PHE A 121 0.47 -11.44 -2.79
N ASN A 122 0.08 -11.44 -4.06
CA ASN A 122 -0.10 -12.65 -4.85
C ASN A 122 1.20 -13.47 -4.92
N GLY A 123 2.35 -12.82 -5.11
CA GLY A 123 3.65 -13.49 -5.13
C GLY A 123 3.95 -14.25 -3.83
N LEU A 124 3.60 -13.69 -2.67
CA LEU A 124 3.72 -14.37 -1.39
C LEU A 124 2.74 -15.55 -1.26
N GLN A 125 1.47 -15.33 -1.61
CA GLN A 125 0.40 -16.35 -1.52
C GLN A 125 0.68 -17.54 -2.44
N VAL A 126 1.10 -17.29 -3.68
CA VAL A 126 1.47 -18.36 -4.63
C VAL A 126 2.73 -19.09 -4.17
N ALA A 127 3.70 -18.40 -3.55
CA ALA A 127 4.86 -19.07 -2.96
C ALA A 127 4.49 -20.01 -1.81
N ALA A 128 3.48 -19.66 -1.01
CA ALA A 128 2.95 -20.51 0.05
C ALA A 128 2.30 -21.81 -0.49
N CYS A 129 1.79 -21.78 -1.72
CA CYS A 129 1.28 -22.97 -2.43
C CYS A 129 2.39 -23.88 -3.01
N ARG A 130 3.66 -23.48 -2.91
CA ARG A 130 4.86 -24.27 -3.26
C ARG A 130 4.86 -24.89 -4.67
N PRO A 131 4.55 -24.14 -5.75
CA PRO A 131 4.65 -24.68 -7.11
C PRO A 131 6.09 -25.15 -7.40
N PRO A 132 6.31 -26.40 -7.85
CA PRO A 132 7.66 -26.97 -7.96
C PRO A 132 8.63 -26.18 -8.84
N ALA A 133 8.13 -25.46 -9.85
CA ALA A 133 8.95 -24.66 -10.75
C ALA A 133 9.34 -23.29 -10.17
N LEU A 134 8.65 -22.80 -9.14
CA LEU A 134 8.94 -21.51 -8.53
C LEU A 134 10.15 -21.62 -7.60
N LYS A 135 11.23 -20.91 -7.94
CA LYS A 135 12.51 -21.03 -7.24
C LYS A 135 12.87 -19.84 -6.37
N ALA A 136 12.27 -18.67 -6.60
CA ALA A 136 12.42 -17.48 -5.75
C ALA A 136 11.34 -16.44 -6.09
N ILE A 137 11.08 -15.52 -5.16
CA ILE A 137 10.21 -14.37 -5.40
C ILE A 137 10.88 -13.04 -5.05
N ILE A 138 10.36 -11.97 -5.68
CA ILE A 138 10.55 -10.58 -5.23
C ILE A 138 9.18 -10.01 -4.90
N THR A 139 8.93 -9.68 -3.64
CA THR A 139 7.68 -9.05 -3.21
C THR A 139 7.93 -7.58 -2.87
N ALA A 140 7.16 -6.66 -3.48
CA ALA A 140 7.31 -5.23 -3.25
C ALA A 140 6.00 -4.61 -2.76
N TYR A 141 6.08 -3.79 -1.71
CA TYR A 141 4.97 -2.96 -1.20
C TYR A 141 3.67 -3.77 -1.01
N SER A 142 3.78 -4.86 -0.26
CA SER A 142 2.67 -5.74 0.11
C SER A 142 2.77 -6.11 1.59
N THR A 143 1.72 -6.72 2.14
CA THR A 143 1.69 -7.17 3.53
C THR A 143 1.49 -8.68 3.65
N ASP A 144 2.03 -9.24 4.73
CA ASP A 144 1.77 -10.57 5.26
C ASP A 144 0.45 -10.69 6.03
N ASP A 145 -0.17 -9.58 6.40
CA ASP A 145 -1.39 -9.48 7.21
C ASP A 145 -2.40 -8.57 6.50
N ARG A 146 -3.45 -9.16 5.92
CA ARG A 146 -4.47 -8.45 5.12
C ARG A 146 -5.48 -7.64 5.94
N PHE A 147 -5.42 -7.67 7.27
CA PHE A 147 -6.38 -6.94 8.11
C PHE A 147 -5.74 -5.82 8.92
N ARG A 148 -4.52 -6.03 9.44
CA ARG A 148 -3.92 -5.04 10.35
C ARG A 148 -3.18 -3.93 9.63
N ASP A 149 -2.71 -4.20 8.41
CA ASP A 149 -1.84 -3.32 7.61
C ASP A 149 -2.17 -3.41 6.11
N ASP A 150 -3.46 -3.41 5.76
CA ASP A 150 -3.93 -3.40 4.38
C ASP A 150 -4.86 -2.22 4.11
N ILE A 151 -5.16 -1.94 2.85
CA ILE A 151 -5.94 -0.78 2.41
C ILE A 151 -7.36 -0.72 2.97
N HIS A 152 -7.83 -1.83 3.55
CA HIS A 152 -9.16 -1.96 4.16
C HIS A 152 -9.17 -1.52 5.63
N TYR A 153 -8.22 -2.02 6.41
CA TYR A 153 -8.20 -1.84 7.86
C TYR A 153 -6.78 -1.60 8.37
N MET A 154 -6.67 -0.71 9.36
CA MET A 154 -5.44 -0.45 10.09
C MET A 154 -5.72 -0.43 11.60
N GLY A 155 -5.03 -1.28 12.36
CA GLY A 155 -5.26 -1.40 13.80
C GLY A 155 -6.72 -1.72 14.19
N GLY A 156 -7.47 -2.37 13.31
CA GLY A 156 -8.90 -2.68 13.50
C GLY A 156 -9.85 -1.52 13.22
N LEU A 157 -9.39 -0.44 12.58
CA LEU A 157 -10.21 0.68 12.13
C LEU A 157 -10.39 0.64 10.61
N LEU A 158 -11.60 0.97 10.14
CA LEU A 158 -11.89 1.09 8.71
C LEU A 158 -11.13 2.28 8.12
N LEU A 159 -10.24 1.99 7.16
CA LEU A 159 -9.60 3.02 6.35
C LEU A 159 -10.60 3.54 5.32
N ASN A 160 -10.61 4.86 5.09
CA ASN A 160 -11.38 5.43 3.99
C ASN A 160 -10.86 4.94 2.62
N ASP A 161 -9.60 4.49 2.56
CA ASP A 161 -9.01 3.87 1.39
C ASP A 161 -9.73 2.58 0.95
N ASN A 162 -10.52 1.92 1.81
CA ASN A 162 -11.40 0.82 1.40
C ASN A 162 -12.38 1.24 0.29
N LEU A 163 -13.07 2.39 0.48
CA LEU A 163 -13.98 2.94 -0.53
C LEU A 163 -13.20 3.41 -1.76
N TRP A 164 -12.05 4.06 -1.55
CA TRP A 164 -11.17 4.51 -2.63
C TRP A 164 -10.81 3.35 -3.53
N TRP A 165 -10.17 2.31 -2.97
CA TRP A 165 -9.62 1.20 -3.71
C TRP A 165 -10.70 0.41 -4.41
N GLY A 166 -11.80 0.13 -3.71
CA GLY A 166 -12.90 -0.60 -4.31
C GLY A 166 -13.52 0.16 -5.48
N THR A 167 -13.57 1.50 -5.42
CA THR A 167 -14.04 2.30 -6.56
C THR A 167 -13.04 2.33 -7.71
N ILE A 168 -11.72 2.39 -7.43
CA ILE A 168 -10.70 2.23 -8.49
C ILE A 168 -10.86 0.88 -9.18
N MET A 169 -11.05 -0.18 -8.41
CA MET A 169 -11.24 -1.51 -8.97
C MET A 169 -12.53 -1.64 -9.79
N LEU A 170 -13.61 -0.93 -9.41
CA LEU A 170 -14.79 -0.82 -10.28
C LEU A 170 -14.44 -0.21 -11.65
N ALA A 171 -13.69 0.89 -11.69
CA ALA A 171 -13.26 1.51 -12.94
C ALA A 171 -12.32 0.58 -13.74
N TYR A 172 -11.37 -0.07 -13.06
CA TYR A 172 -10.39 -0.94 -13.71
C TYR A 172 -11.00 -2.21 -14.30
N GLN A 173 -11.92 -2.86 -13.60
CA GLN A 173 -12.58 -4.09 -14.05
C GLN A 173 -13.70 -3.83 -15.06
N SER A 174 -14.17 -2.59 -15.16
CA SER A 174 -15.16 -2.19 -16.17
C SER A 174 -14.57 -1.93 -17.55
N ARG A 175 -13.24 -1.99 -17.71
CA ARG A 175 -12.59 -1.79 -19.00
C ARG A 175 -12.83 -3.00 -19.93
N PRO A 176 -13.12 -2.78 -21.23
CA PRO A 176 -13.45 -3.84 -22.17
C PRO A 176 -12.23 -4.64 -22.62
N LEU A 177 -12.50 -5.82 -23.19
CA LEU A 177 -11.50 -6.55 -23.97
C LEU A 177 -11.24 -5.80 -25.28
N ASP A 178 -10.00 -5.79 -25.77
CA ASP A 178 -9.67 -5.12 -27.03
C ASP A 178 -10.20 -5.94 -28.24
N PRO A 179 -11.06 -5.37 -29.11
CA PRO A 179 -11.58 -6.04 -30.30
C PRO A 179 -10.49 -6.50 -31.27
N ALA A 180 -9.32 -5.86 -31.28
CA ALA A 180 -8.19 -6.27 -32.11
C ALA A 180 -7.58 -7.61 -31.67
N ILE A 181 -7.83 -8.04 -30.43
CA ILE A 181 -7.31 -9.29 -29.87
C ILE A 181 -8.40 -10.36 -29.86
N VAL A 182 -9.59 -10.04 -29.34
CA VAL A 182 -10.63 -11.06 -29.12
C VAL A 182 -11.67 -11.13 -30.25
N GLY A 183 -11.64 -10.20 -31.20
CA GLY A 183 -12.53 -10.18 -32.35
C GLY A 183 -13.98 -9.82 -31.98
N ALA A 184 -14.93 -10.24 -32.81
CA ALA A 184 -16.34 -9.79 -32.73
C ALA A 184 -17.05 -10.09 -31.39
N GLY A 185 -16.59 -11.06 -30.61
CA GLY A 185 -17.17 -11.43 -29.31
C GLY A 185 -16.80 -10.51 -28.14
N TRP A 186 -15.93 -9.51 -28.35
CA TRP A 186 -15.44 -8.62 -27.30
C TRP A 186 -16.57 -7.92 -26.53
N ARG A 187 -17.60 -7.48 -27.25
CA ARG A 187 -18.67 -6.63 -26.72
C ARG A 187 -19.59 -7.40 -25.80
N ASP A 188 -20.01 -8.58 -26.21
CA ASP A 188 -20.89 -9.45 -25.40
C ASP A 188 -20.17 -9.88 -24.12
N ALA A 189 -18.88 -10.25 -24.23
CA ALA A 189 -18.06 -10.60 -23.07
C ALA A 189 -17.86 -9.41 -22.12
N TRP A 190 -17.69 -8.20 -22.65
CA TRP A 190 -17.59 -6.98 -21.84
C TRP A 190 -18.89 -6.69 -21.09
N ILE A 191 -20.04 -6.77 -21.75
CA ILE A 191 -21.36 -6.59 -21.12
C ILE A 191 -21.56 -7.62 -20.02
N GLU A 192 -21.27 -8.90 -20.27
CA GLU A 192 -21.37 -9.96 -19.25
C GLU A 192 -20.52 -9.66 -18.01
N ARG A 193 -19.28 -9.14 -18.20
CA ARG A 193 -18.44 -8.71 -17.06
C ARG A 193 -19.06 -7.55 -16.29
N LEU A 194 -19.56 -6.54 -16.99
CA LEU A 194 -20.20 -5.38 -16.38
C LEU A 194 -21.45 -5.79 -15.59
N GLU A 195 -22.23 -6.74 -16.07
CA GLU A 195 -23.42 -7.28 -15.40
C GLU A 195 -23.09 -8.11 -14.16
N ARG A 196 -21.91 -8.75 -14.14
CA ARG A 196 -21.44 -9.58 -13.02
C ARG A 196 -20.54 -8.86 -12.03
N LEU A 197 -20.13 -7.63 -12.32
CA LEU A 197 -19.22 -6.86 -11.48
C LEU A 197 -19.71 -6.82 -10.01
N PRO A 198 -18.91 -7.27 -9.03
CA PRO A 198 -19.25 -7.19 -7.62
C PRO A 198 -19.07 -5.76 -7.12
N PHE A 199 -19.68 -5.45 -5.97
CA PHE A 199 -19.47 -4.16 -5.30
C PHE A 199 -18.39 -4.29 -4.24
N PHE A 200 -17.13 -4.27 -4.69
CA PHE A 200 -15.95 -4.52 -3.86
C PHE A 200 -15.91 -3.72 -2.53
N PRO A 201 -16.15 -2.38 -2.51
CA PRO A 201 -16.08 -1.63 -1.26
C PRO A 201 -16.95 -2.20 -0.13
N ALA A 202 -18.12 -2.71 -0.50
CA ALA A 202 -19.10 -3.18 0.45
C ALA A 202 -18.86 -4.65 0.83
N LEU A 203 -18.41 -5.47 -0.12
CA LEU A 203 -17.93 -6.83 0.13
C LEU A 203 -16.84 -6.84 1.22
N TRP A 204 -15.86 -5.93 1.12
CA TRP A 204 -14.77 -5.84 2.11
C TRP A 204 -15.21 -5.22 3.44
N LEU A 205 -16.20 -4.30 3.41
CA LEU A 205 -16.77 -3.68 4.62
C LEU A 205 -17.62 -4.66 5.44
N GLU A 206 -18.10 -5.76 4.87
CA GLU A 206 -18.78 -6.82 5.63
C GLU A 206 -17.84 -7.54 6.60
N HIS A 207 -16.52 -7.51 6.36
CA HIS A 207 -15.51 -8.21 7.14
C HIS A 207 -14.78 -7.28 8.13
N GLN A 208 -15.50 -6.78 9.15
CA GLN A 208 -14.99 -5.78 10.11
C GLN A 208 -14.00 -6.33 11.14
N HIS A 209 -13.85 -7.65 11.24
CA HIS A 209 -12.96 -8.34 12.20
C HIS A 209 -11.93 -9.20 11.46
N TYR A 210 -10.89 -9.67 12.16
CA TYR A 210 -9.91 -10.61 11.62
C TYR A 210 -10.48 -12.04 11.53
N ASP A 211 -11.39 -12.24 10.59
CA ASP A 211 -12.10 -13.50 10.33
C ASP A 211 -11.41 -14.36 9.24
N GLU A 212 -12.08 -15.43 8.82
CA GLU A 212 -11.55 -16.38 7.82
C GLU A 212 -11.31 -15.73 6.45
N TYR A 213 -11.99 -14.63 6.12
CA TYR A 213 -11.79 -13.91 4.87
C TYR A 213 -10.37 -13.34 4.79
N TRP A 214 -9.95 -12.63 5.84
CA TRP A 214 -8.62 -12.03 5.90
C TRP A 214 -7.51 -13.07 6.10
N LYS A 215 -7.77 -14.10 6.92
CA LYS A 215 -6.79 -15.18 7.18
C LYS A 215 -6.41 -15.92 5.90
N HIS A 216 -7.36 -16.19 5.01
CA HIS A 216 -7.11 -16.91 3.74
C HIS A 216 -5.94 -16.32 2.94
N GLY A 217 -5.84 -15.00 2.88
CA GLY A 217 -4.79 -14.31 2.13
C GLY A 217 -3.60 -13.81 2.96
N SER A 218 -3.53 -14.14 4.26
CA SER A 218 -2.49 -13.66 5.18
C SER A 218 -1.40 -14.70 5.40
N ILE A 219 -0.15 -14.33 5.11
CA ILE A 219 1.03 -15.19 5.28
C ILE A 219 1.39 -15.37 6.76
N CYS A 220 1.03 -14.40 7.61
CA CYS A 220 1.31 -14.45 9.03
C CYS A 220 0.65 -15.65 9.75
N GLU A 221 -0.32 -16.32 9.12
CA GLU A 221 -0.96 -17.54 9.60
C GLU A 221 -0.04 -18.78 9.49
N ASP A 222 0.83 -18.86 8.48
CA ASP A 222 1.83 -19.93 8.35
C ASP A 222 3.05 -19.49 7.52
N TRP A 223 4.06 -18.94 8.21
CA TRP A 223 5.34 -18.57 7.61
C TRP A 223 6.09 -19.76 6.97
N SER A 224 5.87 -20.98 7.45
CA SER A 224 6.53 -22.19 6.95
C SER A 224 5.96 -22.67 5.61
N ALA A 225 4.82 -22.09 5.19
CA ALA A 225 4.24 -22.33 3.88
C ALA A 225 5.20 -21.92 2.76
N ILE A 226 5.94 -20.83 2.93
CA ILE A 226 6.91 -20.35 1.93
C ILE A 226 8.22 -21.13 2.06
N GLN A 227 8.61 -21.81 0.98
CA GLN A 227 9.82 -22.65 0.92
C GLN A 227 10.86 -22.17 -0.11
N CYS A 228 10.55 -21.16 -0.91
CA CYS A 228 11.51 -20.53 -1.82
C CYS A 228 12.08 -19.23 -1.21
N PRO A 229 13.32 -18.85 -1.57
CA PRO A 229 13.91 -17.55 -1.22
C PRO A 229 13.02 -16.35 -1.53
N VAL A 230 13.08 -15.33 -0.65
CA VAL A 230 12.30 -14.09 -0.75
C VAL A 230 13.20 -12.86 -0.70
N LEU A 231 13.11 -11.98 -1.69
CA LEU A 231 13.60 -10.60 -1.59
C LEU A 231 12.40 -9.68 -1.39
N ALA A 232 12.33 -9.03 -0.22
CA ALA A 232 11.23 -8.15 0.16
C ALA A 232 11.65 -6.67 -0.01
N ILE A 233 10.79 -5.89 -0.64
CA ILE A 233 11.00 -4.46 -0.92
C ILE A 233 9.89 -3.66 -0.24
N GLY A 234 10.28 -2.66 0.55
CA GLY A 234 9.37 -1.74 1.22
C GLY A 234 9.84 -0.29 1.11
N ALA A 235 9.06 0.63 1.66
CA ALA A 235 9.49 2.01 1.79
C ALA A 235 8.80 2.77 2.92
N TRP A 236 9.40 3.88 3.35
CA TRP A 236 8.94 4.69 4.49
C TRP A 236 7.82 5.69 4.16
N ALA A 237 7.70 6.11 2.91
CA ALA A 237 6.57 6.94 2.47
C ALA A 237 5.45 6.10 1.83
N ASP A 238 5.59 4.78 1.80
CA ASP A 238 4.56 3.82 1.39
C ASP A 238 3.65 3.43 2.58
N SER A 239 2.53 2.76 2.32
CA SER A 239 1.61 2.27 3.37
C SER A 239 2.11 1.01 4.06
N TYR A 240 2.76 0.11 3.33
CA TYR A 240 3.12 -1.24 3.79
C TYR A 240 4.48 -1.28 4.49
N THR A 241 4.73 -0.29 5.34
CA THR A 241 6.00 -0.06 6.07
C THR A 241 6.42 -1.25 6.95
N ASN A 242 5.45 -2.00 7.47
CA ASN A 242 5.67 -2.98 8.54
C ASN A 242 6.01 -4.40 8.03
N ALA A 243 5.78 -4.68 6.74
CA ALA A 243 5.83 -6.04 6.22
C ALA A 243 7.25 -6.60 6.08
N VAL A 244 8.20 -5.79 5.59
CA VAL A 244 9.59 -6.24 5.38
C VAL A 244 10.24 -6.70 6.70
N PRO A 245 10.18 -5.94 7.81
CA PRO A 245 10.65 -6.40 9.11
C PRO A 245 10.04 -7.74 9.54
N ARG A 246 8.71 -7.90 9.43
CA ARG A 246 8.01 -9.14 9.83
C ARG A 246 8.40 -10.34 8.99
N LEU A 247 8.49 -10.17 7.67
CA LEU A 247 8.92 -11.23 6.75
C LEU A 247 10.35 -11.69 7.09
N LEU A 248 11.27 -10.76 7.33
CA LEU A 248 12.65 -11.10 7.69
C LEU A 248 12.75 -11.79 9.05
N GLU A 249 11.93 -11.40 10.01
CA GLU A 249 11.91 -12.00 11.35
C GLU A 249 11.39 -13.45 11.32
N ASN A 250 10.35 -13.72 10.53
CA ASN A 250 9.58 -14.97 10.65
C ASN A 250 9.87 -16.02 9.56
N LEU A 251 10.31 -15.62 8.36
CA LEU A 251 10.59 -16.57 7.28
C LEU A 251 11.81 -17.45 7.59
N GLN A 252 11.66 -18.75 7.33
CA GLN A 252 12.70 -19.77 7.59
C GLN A 252 13.54 -20.11 6.34
N VAL A 253 13.37 -19.33 5.28
CA VAL A 253 14.06 -19.45 4.00
C VAL A 253 15.10 -18.33 3.83
N PRO A 254 16.01 -18.42 2.86
CA PRO A 254 16.87 -17.29 2.50
C PRO A 254 16.03 -16.04 2.19
N ALA A 255 16.12 -15.02 3.05
CA ALA A 255 15.37 -13.78 2.91
C ALA A 255 16.26 -12.54 3.00
N ARG A 256 15.99 -11.53 2.18
CA ARG A 256 16.66 -10.22 2.19
C ARG A 256 15.62 -9.11 2.09
N GLY A 257 15.86 -7.98 2.76
CA GLY A 257 14.97 -6.83 2.77
C GLY A 257 15.68 -5.56 2.28
N ILE A 258 14.99 -4.76 1.48
CA ILE A 258 15.40 -3.41 1.11
C ILE A 258 14.26 -2.44 1.45
N ILE A 259 14.52 -1.41 2.24
CA ILE A 259 13.53 -0.38 2.56
C ILE A 259 14.08 1.01 2.22
N GLY A 260 13.44 1.70 1.27
CA GLY A 260 13.85 3.04 0.85
C GLY A 260 12.94 4.16 1.35
N PRO A 261 13.21 5.43 1.00
CA PRO A 261 12.36 6.57 1.36
C PRO A 261 11.12 6.74 0.47
N TRP A 262 10.92 5.85 -0.51
CA TRP A 262 9.96 5.99 -1.59
C TRP A 262 8.49 5.93 -1.14
N GLY A 263 7.58 6.40 -1.99
CA GLY A 263 6.17 6.04 -1.95
C GLY A 263 5.91 4.69 -2.62
N HIS A 264 4.66 4.43 -2.97
CA HIS A 264 4.16 3.20 -3.59
C HIS A 264 4.58 3.03 -5.07
N VAL A 265 5.89 3.13 -5.34
CA VAL A 265 6.52 3.07 -6.68
C VAL A 265 7.76 2.19 -6.65
N TYR A 266 8.07 1.50 -7.74
CA TYR A 266 9.26 0.64 -7.76
C TYR A 266 10.54 1.45 -7.52
N PRO A 267 11.57 0.88 -6.87
CA PRO A 267 12.70 1.68 -6.41
C PRO A 267 13.57 2.30 -7.51
N GLN A 268 13.54 1.79 -8.74
CA GLN A 268 14.22 2.43 -9.89
C GLN A 268 13.56 3.75 -10.30
N ASP A 269 12.27 3.91 -9.99
CA ASP A 269 11.45 5.11 -10.22
C ASP A 269 11.16 5.83 -8.89
N GLY A 270 11.94 5.51 -7.84
CA GLY A 270 11.67 5.87 -6.46
C GLY A 270 11.55 7.37 -6.21
N VAL A 271 10.37 7.81 -5.80
CA VAL A 271 10.06 9.18 -5.36
C VAL A 271 9.34 9.11 -4.00
N PRO A 272 9.73 9.92 -2.98
CA PRO A 272 10.93 10.77 -2.98
C PRO A 272 12.20 9.93 -3.10
N GLY A 273 13.20 10.47 -3.79
CA GLY A 273 14.49 9.83 -3.96
C GLY A 273 15.30 9.72 -2.65
N PRO A 274 16.47 9.06 -2.69
CA PRO A 274 17.12 8.56 -3.90
C PRO A 274 16.52 7.26 -4.46
N ALA A 275 16.28 7.22 -5.76
CA ALA A 275 16.03 5.98 -6.50
C ALA A 275 17.30 5.12 -6.57
N ILE A 276 17.15 3.79 -6.69
CA ILE A 276 18.25 2.83 -6.72
C ILE A 276 18.21 1.93 -7.96
N GLY A 277 19.32 1.28 -8.27
CA GLY A 277 19.44 0.21 -9.26
C GLY A 277 18.68 -1.07 -8.89
N PHE A 278 17.36 -1.00 -8.73
CA PHE A 278 16.53 -2.14 -8.34
C PHE A 278 16.57 -3.27 -9.36
N LEU A 279 16.53 -2.97 -10.67
CA LEU A 279 16.58 -4.01 -11.68
C LEU A 279 17.90 -4.77 -11.67
N GLN A 280 19.00 -4.11 -11.31
CA GLN A 280 20.29 -4.76 -11.10
C GLN A 280 20.26 -5.68 -9.88
N GLU A 281 19.68 -5.24 -8.76
CA GLU A 281 19.51 -6.07 -7.57
C GLU A 281 18.61 -7.29 -7.86
N ALA A 282 17.51 -7.09 -8.58
CA ALA A 282 16.63 -8.16 -9.03
C ALA A 282 17.36 -9.17 -9.93
N VAL A 283 18.15 -8.72 -10.91
CA VAL A 283 18.95 -9.62 -11.76
C VAL A 283 19.96 -10.42 -10.95
N ARG A 284 20.63 -9.83 -9.95
CA ARG A 284 21.54 -10.57 -9.05
C ARG A 284 20.81 -11.63 -8.24
N TRP A 285 19.62 -11.31 -7.75
CA TRP A 285 18.75 -12.25 -7.05
C TRP A 285 18.31 -13.41 -7.95
N TRP A 286 17.88 -13.11 -9.18
CA TRP A 286 17.51 -14.11 -10.16
C TRP A 286 18.69 -14.96 -10.62
N ASP A 287 19.87 -14.38 -10.80
CA ASP A 287 21.07 -15.10 -11.21
C ASP A 287 21.47 -16.13 -10.13
N GLN A 288 21.29 -15.79 -8.84
CA GLN A 288 21.49 -16.71 -7.72
C GLN A 288 20.53 -17.89 -7.77
N TRP A 289 19.22 -17.62 -7.80
CA TRP A 289 18.22 -18.65 -7.50
C TRP A 289 17.65 -19.35 -8.73
N LEU A 290 17.66 -18.70 -9.90
CA LEU A 290 17.12 -19.27 -11.13
C LEU A 290 18.23 -19.85 -12.02
N LYS A 291 19.46 -19.33 -11.93
CA LYS A 291 20.62 -19.79 -12.73
C LYS A 291 21.72 -20.48 -11.92
N GLY A 292 21.63 -20.47 -10.58
CA GLY A 292 22.64 -21.09 -9.70
C GLY A 292 24.01 -20.40 -9.75
N LYS A 293 24.07 -19.12 -10.13
CA LYS A 293 25.32 -18.34 -10.13
C LYS A 293 25.58 -17.74 -8.76
N GLU A 294 26.81 -17.80 -8.27
CA GLU A 294 27.15 -17.10 -7.02
C GLU A 294 27.24 -15.59 -7.25
N THR A 295 26.38 -14.81 -6.59
CA THR A 295 26.29 -13.34 -6.74
C THR A 295 26.67 -12.56 -5.50
N SER A 296 27.07 -13.25 -4.41
CA SER A 296 27.35 -12.68 -3.10
C SER A 296 26.19 -11.88 -2.48
N ILE A 297 24.98 -11.96 -3.03
CA ILE A 297 23.80 -11.27 -2.47
C ILE A 297 23.47 -11.75 -1.05
N MET A 298 23.90 -12.96 -0.71
CA MET A 298 23.75 -13.53 0.62
C MET A 298 24.85 -13.09 1.61
N ASP A 299 25.95 -12.49 1.14
CA ASP A 299 26.99 -11.93 2.00
C ASP A 299 26.62 -10.52 2.51
N GLU A 300 25.65 -9.89 1.87
CA GLU A 300 25.14 -8.57 2.21
C GLU A 300 24.22 -8.59 3.45
N PRO A 301 24.01 -7.43 4.11
CA PRO A 301 23.12 -7.32 5.26
C PRO A 301 21.73 -7.93 5.00
N LYS A 302 21.17 -8.60 6.00
CA LYS A 302 19.83 -9.21 5.91
C LYS A 302 18.76 -8.14 5.64
N LEU A 303 18.88 -6.99 6.30
CA LEU A 303 18.11 -5.78 6.02
C LEU A 303 19.04 -4.66 5.56
N ARG A 304 18.70 -4.01 4.44
CA ARG A 304 19.28 -2.75 3.98
C ARG A 304 18.18 -1.69 4.01
N ALA A 305 18.35 -0.66 4.81
CA ALA A 305 17.29 0.34 5.04
C ALA A 305 17.83 1.75 4.80
N TYR A 306 16.97 2.69 4.43
CA TYR A 306 17.31 4.10 4.42
C TYR A 306 16.99 4.69 5.79
N VAL A 307 17.88 5.48 6.37
CA VAL A 307 17.54 6.32 7.53
C VAL A 307 17.44 7.74 7.03
N CYS A 308 16.23 8.29 7.11
CA CYS A 308 15.96 9.67 6.74
C CYS A 308 16.60 10.61 7.75
N ASP A 309 17.25 11.67 7.27
CA ASP A 309 17.57 12.83 8.09
C ASP A 309 16.30 13.68 8.31
N THR A 310 16.46 14.90 8.82
CA THR A 310 15.35 15.85 8.95
C THR A 310 14.58 15.98 7.63
N ILE A 311 13.30 15.66 7.71
CA ILE A 311 12.33 15.81 6.64
C ILE A 311 11.55 17.10 6.90
N GLU A 312 11.46 17.95 5.90
CA GLU A 312 10.61 19.13 5.93
C GLU A 312 9.12 18.73 5.85
N PRO A 313 8.22 19.34 6.66
CA PRO A 313 6.80 18.96 6.68
C PRO A 313 6.03 19.60 5.50
N THR A 314 6.43 19.25 4.29
CA THR A 314 5.80 19.61 3.02
C THR A 314 5.00 18.43 2.48
N GLY A 315 3.83 18.73 1.89
CA GLY A 315 2.96 17.73 1.28
C GLY A 315 3.55 17.12 -0.01
N SER A 316 4.58 17.74 -0.58
CA SER A 316 5.27 17.26 -1.80
C SER A 316 6.77 17.28 -1.58
N ARG A 317 7.44 16.20 -1.97
CA ARG A 317 8.91 16.10 -1.99
C ARG A 317 9.37 15.15 -3.07
N ASP A 318 10.40 15.59 -3.79
CA ASP A 318 11.04 14.77 -4.83
C ASP A 318 12.23 13.97 -4.28
N PHE A 319 12.75 14.36 -3.12
CA PHE A 319 13.95 13.77 -2.52
C PHE A 319 13.91 13.85 -0.99
N THR A 320 14.44 12.81 -0.34
CA THR A 320 14.63 12.74 1.11
C THR A 320 16.10 12.56 1.42
N ASN A 321 16.68 13.49 2.19
CA ASN A 321 18.05 13.35 2.67
C ASN A 321 18.15 12.23 3.71
N GLY A 322 19.31 11.61 3.80
CA GLY A 322 19.56 10.47 4.65
C GLY A 322 20.68 9.59 4.13
N ARG A 323 20.77 8.37 4.65
CA ARG A 323 21.79 7.39 4.25
C ARG A 323 21.26 5.97 4.29
N TRP A 324 21.88 5.10 3.50
CA TRP A 324 21.66 3.67 3.59
C TRP A 324 22.41 3.08 4.79
N VAL A 325 21.75 2.16 5.48
CA VAL A 325 22.26 1.43 6.64
C VAL A 325 22.00 -0.07 6.49
N GLY A 326 22.74 -0.88 7.23
CA GLY A 326 22.64 -2.34 7.13
C GLY A 326 22.51 -3.02 8.48
N GLU A 327 21.65 -4.05 8.55
CA GLU A 327 21.59 -4.98 9.68
C GLU A 327 21.95 -6.39 9.23
N LYS A 328 23.02 -6.95 9.80
CA LYS A 328 23.50 -8.29 9.43
C LYS A 328 22.45 -9.36 9.73
N ASN A 329 21.77 -9.22 10.87
CA ASN A 329 20.67 -10.08 11.30
C ASN A 329 19.43 -9.20 11.53
N TRP A 330 18.26 -9.80 11.36
CA TRP A 330 16.98 -9.18 11.69
C TRP A 330 16.11 -10.21 12.40
N PRO A 331 15.52 -9.88 13.58
CA PRO A 331 15.70 -8.64 14.34
C PRO A 331 17.17 -8.38 14.75
N SER A 332 17.57 -7.11 14.81
CA SER A 332 18.96 -6.75 15.15
C SER A 332 19.15 -6.71 16.67
N THR A 333 20.25 -7.29 17.15
CA THR A 333 20.64 -7.23 18.57
C THR A 333 21.25 -5.88 18.96
N GLU A 334 21.65 -5.07 17.99
CA GLU A 334 22.27 -3.75 18.23
C GLU A 334 21.22 -2.67 18.46
N ILE A 335 19.96 -2.91 18.04
CA ILE A 335 18.85 -1.98 18.23
C ILE A 335 18.28 -2.16 19.63
N VAL A 336 18.29 -1.10 20.44
CA VAL A 336 17.88 -1.14 21.84
C VAL A 336 16.62 -0.31 22.04
N HIS A 337 15.55 -0.96 22.49
CA HIS A 337 14.33 -0.27 22.91
C HIS A 337 14.59 0.57 24.16
N THR A 338 14.52 1.89 24.00
CA THR A 338 14.78 2.86 25.07
C THR A 338 13.47 3.49 25.54
N PRO A 339 13.09 3.33 26.82
CA PRO A 339 11.83 3.86 27.34
C PRO A 339 11.91 5.37 27.64
N PHE A 340 10.81 6.06 27.35
CA PHE A 340 10.55 7.46 27.67
C PHE A 340 9.20 7.54 28.39
N ALA A 341 9.20 7.93 29.66
CA ALA A 341 8.00 8.13 30.46
C ALA A 341 7.24 9.38 30.00
N LEU A 342 5.91 9.30 30.03
CA LEU A 342 5.01 10.42 29.78
C LEU A 342 4.76 11.16 31.10
N GLY A 343 4.84 12.49 31.09
CA GLY A 343 4.59 13.34 32.26
C GLY A 343 3.25 14.06 32.20
N ALA A 344 2.57 14.21 33.34
CA ALA A 344 1.37 15.02 33.49
C ALA A 344 1.62 16.53 33.25
N ASP A 345 2.88 16.94 33.18
CA ASP A 345 3.36 18.25 32.76
C ASP A 345 3.69 18.32 31.25
N PHE A 346 3.23 17.34 30.48
CA PHE A 346 3.43 17.20 29.03
C PHE A 346 4.90 16.96 28.61
N THR A 347 5.73 16.46 29.53
CA THR A 347 7.11 16.06 29.22
C THR A 347 7.20 14.61 28.75
N LEU A 348 8.23 14.31 27.96
CA LEU A 348 8.62 12.97 27.52
C LEU A 348 10.10 12.76 27.84
N GLY A 349 10.45 11.78 28.67
CA GLY A 349 11.85 11.65 29.11
C GLY A 349 12.24 10.34 29.76
N LYS A 350 13.56 10.11 29.88
CA LYS A 350 14.13 8.88 30.48
C LYS A 350 14.07 8.87 32.02
N ALA A 351 13.72 10.00 32.66
CA ALA A 351 13.67 10.16 34.10
C ALA A 351 12.25 9.93 34.64
N GLU A 352 12.09 9.95 35.97
CA GLU A 352 10.76 9.99 36.58
C GLU A 352 9.97 11.20 36.06
N ALA A 353 8.79 10.94 35.53
CA ALA A 353 7.89 11.96 34.99
C ALA A 353 6.80 12.34 36.01
N ALA A 354 6.22 13.53 35.85
CA ALA A 354 5.09 13.95 36.67
C ALA A 354 3.91 12.97 36.50
N LYS A 355 3.33 12.52 37.61
CA LYS A 355 2.24 11.54 37.61
C LYS A 355 0.90 12.27 37.61
N GLY A 356 -0.05 11.81 36.80
CA GLY A 356 -1.40 12.38 36.77
C GLY A 356 -2.27 11.78 35.68
N MET A 357 -3.53 12.20 35.68
CA MET A 357 -4.51 11.83 34.66
C MET A 357 -4.69 12.99 33.68
N LEU A 358 -4.55 12.73 32.39
CA LEU A 358 -4.78 13.72 31.32
C LEU A 358 -5.90 13.23 30.41
N SER A 359 -6.88 14.08 30.12
CA SER A 359 -8.03 13.71 29.27
C SER A 359 -8.01 14.44 27.95
N ILE A 360 -8.46 13.77 26.89
CA ILE A 360 -8.62 14.34 25.56
C ILE A 360 -9.87 13.81 24.87
N SER A 361 -10.59 14.73 24.21
CA SER A 361 -11.64 14.40 23.24
C SER A 361 -11.38 15.26 22.01
N SER A 362 -10.77 14.66 21.00
CA SER A 362 -10.35 15.37 19.79
C SER A 362 -11.56 15.87 18.98
N PRO A 363 -11.43 16.95 18.20
CA PRO A 363 -12.38 17.29 17.15
C PRO A 363 -12.44 16.16 16.12
N ASN A 364 -13.61 15.89 15.55
CA ASN A 364 -13.73 14.83 14.54
C ASN A 364 -12.91 15.10 13.27
N SER A 365 -12.59 16.37 12.95
CA SER A 365 -11.70 16.73 11.83
C SER A 365 -10.20 16.59 12.12
N HIS A 366 -9.80 16.11 13.32
CA HIS A 366 -8.40 15.90 13.66
C HIS A 366 -7.73 14.88 12.72
N GLY A 367 -6.57 15.22 12.17
CA GLY A 367 -5.82 14.38 11.23
C GLY A 367 -5.68 14.97 9.82
N LYS A 368 -6.20 16.18 9.59
CA LYS A 368 -6.19 16.86 8.28
C LYS A 368 -4.81 17.12 7.70
N ALA A 369 -3.76 17.19 8.53
CA ALA A 369 -2.37 17.31 8.09
C ALA A 369 -1.65 15.96 8.03
N GLY A 370 -2.35 14.85 8.26
CA GLY A 370 -1.80 13.49 8.25
C GLY A 370 -1.31 13.01 6.89
N GLY A 371 -1.76 13.62 5.79
CA GLY A 371 -1.48 13.14 4.43
C GLY A 371 -2.35 11.95 4.05
N GLU A 372 -2.03 11.33 2.92
CA GLU A 372 -2.71 10.12 2.43
C GLU A 372 -2.21 8.88 3.17
N TRP A 373 -3.06 7.85 3.30
CA TRP A 373 -2.62 6.55 3.80
C TRP A 373 -1.70 5.87 2.78
N MET A 374 -2.09 5.88 1.50
CA MET A 374 -1.27 5.41 0.37
C MET A 374 -0.76 6.56 -0.48
N ALA A 375 0.50 6.96 -0.23
CA ALA A 375 1.22 7.87 -1.10
C ALA A 375 1.87 7.08 -2.25
N THR A 376 1.56 7.45 -3.49
CA THR A 376 2.12 6.88 -4.72
C THR A 376 3.23 7.75 -5.30
N GLY A 377 3.70 8.75 -4.54
CA GLY A 377 4.79 9.64 -4.94
C GLY A 377 4.31 10.89 -5.69
N CYS A 378 3.03 11.24 -5.53
CA CYS A 378 2.43 12.40 -6.18
C CYS A 378 2.46 13.64 -5.28
N PRO A 379 2.36 14.84 -5.88
CA PRO A 379 2.28 16.08 -5.11
C PRO A 379 1.10 16.11 -4.12
N GLY A 380 1.37 16.44 -2.87
CA GLY A 380 0.36 16.66 -1.83
C GLY A 380 -0.02 15.43 -1.01
N GLU A 381 0.64 14.28 -1.18
CA GLU A 381 0.31 13.04 -0.48
C GLU A 381 0.96 12.90 0.89
N HIS A 382 2.10 13.57 1.08
CA HIS A 382 2.84 13.45 2.31
C HIS A 382 2.22 14.24 3.46
N PRO A 383 2.46 13.85 4.72
CA PRO A 383 2.04 14.65 5.87
C PRO A 383 2.65 16.06 5.79
N THR A 384 1.79 17.05 6.03
CA THR A 384 2.19 18.47 6.12
C THR A 384 2.51 18.82 7.58
N ASP A 385 2.64 20.11 7.90
CA ASP A 385 3.01 20.56 9.24
C ASP A 385 2.01 20.14 10.31
N GLN A 386 2.47 19.30 11.24
CA GLN A 386 1.62 18.69 12.26
C GLN A 386 1.13 19.68 13.32
N ARG A 387 1.65 20.93 13.36
CA ARG A 387 1.07 22.00 14.18
C ARG A 387 -0.43 22.19 13.94
N LEU A 388 -0.91 21.90 12.73
CA LEU A 388 -2.32 21.99 12.35
C LEU A 388 -3.22 20.97 13.07
N ASP A 389 -2.66 19.82 13.45
CA ASP A 389 -3.37 18.74 14.14
C ASP A 389 -3.09 18.72 15.64
N ASP A 390 -1.95 19.25 16.09
CA ASP A 390 -1.52 19.21 17.49
C ASP A 390 -2.47 19.94 18.46
N GLY A 391 -3.28 20.88 17.97
CA GLY A 391 -4.33 21.52 18.76
C GLY A 391 -5.46 20.57 19.20
N GLY A 392 -5.56 19.38 18.62
CA GLY A 392 -6.55 18.35 18.93
C GLY A 392 -6.00 17.12 19.67
N SER A 393 -4.76 17.17 20.18
CA SER A 393 -4.11 16.02 20.83
C SER A 393 -3.42 16.39 22.16
N LEU A 394 -3.20 15.39 23.02
CA LEU A 394 -2.21 15.49 24.10
C LEU A 394 -0.83 15.35 23.47
N ASN A 395 0.07 16.30 23.72
CA ASN A 395 1.40 16.31 23.10
C ASN A 395 2.46 16.24 24.19
N PHE A 396 3.31 15.22 24.15
CA PHE A 396 4.39 14.99 25.11
C PHE A 396 5.74 15.19 24.43
N ASP A 397 6.54 16.12 24.94
CA ASP A 397 7.78 16.56 24.28
C ASP A 397 9.02 16.22 25.10
N THR A 398 10.08 15.80 24.42
CA THR A 398 11.40 15.76 25.03
C THR A 398 11.91 17.17 25.33
N ALA A 399 12.92 17.26 26.20
CA ALA A 399 13.85 18.37 26.17
C ALA A 399 14.49 18.48 24.76
N VAL A 400 15.07 19.64 24.45
CA VAL A 400 15.88 19.79 23.23
C VAL A 400 16.98 18.74 23.25
N LEU A 401 17.08 17.97 22.17
CA LEU A 401 18.08 16.92 22.03
C LEU A 401 19.49 17.55 22.03
N THR A 402 20.37 17.00 22.86
CA THR A 402 21.77 17.43 22.94
C THR A 402 22.68 16.66 21.99
N GLU A 403 22.18 15.56 21.43
CA GLU A 403 22.85 14.67 20.47
C GLU A 403 21.81 14.10 19.50
N ASP A 404 22.25 13.63 18.34
CA ASP A 404 21.38 12.93 17.39
C ASP A 404 20.86 11.63 18.00
N LEU A 405 19.58 11.32 17.75
CA LEU A 405 18.96 10.04 18.12
C LEU A 405 18.40 9.39 16.85
N GLU A 406 18.96 8.25 16.48
CA GLU A 406 18.52 7.46 15.33
C GLU A 406 17.62 6.31 15.78
N ILE A 407 16.51 6.11 15.07
CA ILE A 407 15.65 4.94 15.22
C ILE A 407 15.64 4.11 13.93
N LEU A 408 15.53 2.80 14.09
CA LEU A 408 15.20 1.87 13.01
C LEU A 408 14.26 0.78 13.56
N GLY A 409 13.05 0.71 13.02
CA GLY A 409 12.00 -0.21 13.44
C GLY A 409 10.82 0.50 14.11
N ALA A 410 9.91 -0.27 14.69
CA ALA A 410 8.66 0.23 15.26
C ALA A 410 8.83 0.85 16.67
N PRO A 411 8.49 2.14 16.86
CA PRO A 411 8.22 2.71 18.17
C PRO A 411 7.04 1.99 18.84
N VAL A 412 7.05 1.85 20.16
CA VAL A 412 5.97 1.19 20.90
C VAL A 412 5.43 2.11 21.97
N ALA A 413 4.15 2.46 21.92
CA ALA A 413 3.47 3.20 22.97
C ALA A 413 2.71 2.23 23.89
N ARG A 414 3.12 2.16 25.16
CA ARG A 414 2.38 1.45 26.21
C ARG A 414 1.51 2.46 26.93
N LEU A 415 0.19 2.32 26.84
CA LEU A 415 -0.78 3.26 27.39
C LEU A 415 -1.61 2.58 28.47
N THR A 416 -1.77 3.26 29.60
CA THR A 416 -2.79 2.95 30.60
C THR A 416 -3.86 4.02 30.54
N PHE A 417 -5.12 3.66 30.37
CA PHE A 417 -6.19 4.64 30.11
C PHE A 417 -7.58 4.17 30.54
N THR A 418 -8.52 5.11 30.59
CA THR A 418 -9.97 4.87 30.65
C THR A 418 -10.67 5.60 29.51
N VAL A 419 -11.86 5.14 29.10
CA VAL A 419 -12.72 5.83 28.12
C VAL A 419 -14.12 6.06 28.68
N ASP A 420 -14.88 6.97 28.09
CA ASP A 420 -16.28 7.27 28.44
C ASP A 420 -17.33 6.58 27.53
N GLN A 421 -16.90 5.97 26.43
CA GLN A 421 -17.76 5.26 25.47
C GLN A 421 -17.40 3.77 25.36
N PRO A 422 -18.38 2.91 24.98
CA PRO A 422 -18.13 1.48 24.77
C PRO A 422 -17.39 1.18 23.46
N VAL A 423 -17.46 2.08 22.47
CA VAL A 423 -16.67 2.01 21.24
C VAL A 423 -15.72 3.20 21.23
N ALA A 424 -14.43 2.93 21.07
CA ALA A 424 -13.42 3.97 21.16
C ALA A 424 -12.21 3.70 20.25
N GLN A 425 -11.61 4.77 19.77
CA GLN A 425 -10.39 4.71 18.97
C GLN A 425 -9.33 5.68 19.49
N VAL A 426 -8.08 5.36 19.21
CA VAL A 426 -6.92 6.22 19.52
C VAL A 426 -6.06 6.39 18.28
N SER A 427 -5.51 7.58 18.11
CA SER A 427 -4.45 7.85 17.14
C SER A 427 -3.20 8.33 17.87
N LEU A 428 -2.06 7.80 17.42
CA LEU A 428 -0.74 8.09 17.95
C LEU A 428 0.14 8.63 16.82
N ARG A 429 0.86 9.72 17.10
CA ARG A 429 1.84 10.28 16.15
C ARG A 429 3.17 10.46 16.85
N LEU A 430 4.22 9.91 16.26
CA LEU A 430 5.60 10.22 16.59
C LEU A 430 6.09 11.31 15.63
N SER A 431 6.57 12.42 16.17
CA SER A 431 6.95 13.58 15.38
C SER A 431 8.32 14.14 15.76
N ASP A 432 8.99 14.75 14.78
CA ASP A 432 10.19 15.56 14.93
C ASP A 432 9.82 17.05 14.95
N ILE A 433 10.14 17.75 16.04
CA ILE A 433 9.95 19.20 16.17
C ILE A 433 11.26 19.89 15.79
N LEU A 434 11.22 20.63 14.69
CA LEU A 434 12.36 21.39 14.18
C LEU A 434 12.67 22.61 15.08
N PRO A 435 13.89 23.16 15.03
CA PRO A 435 14.29 24.31 15.85
C PRO A 435 13.46 25.58 15.60
N ASP A 436 12.84 25.70 14.41
CA ASP A 436 11.93 26.79 14.05
C ASP A 436 10.47 26.54 14.47
N GLY A 437 10.19 25.39 15.09
CA GLY A 437 8.89 24.99 15.59
C GLY A 437 7.99 24.28 14.58
N ARG A 438 8.42 24.08 13.33
CA ARG A 438 7.69 23.21 12.38
C ARG A 438 7.75 21.75 12.85
N ILE A 439 6.72 20.97 12.52
CA ILE A 439 6.59 19.60 13.06
C ILE A 439 6.35 18.60 11.94
N THR A 440 7.22 17.60 11.88
CA THR A 440 7.20 16.52 10.88
C THR A 440 6.70 15.23 11.51
N ARG A 441 5.71 14.58 10.88
CA ARG A 441 5.27 13.23 11.26
C ARG A 441 6.31 12.21 10.81
N VAL A 442 6.89 11.48 11.76
CA VAL A 442 7.91 10.44 11.52
C VAL A 442 7.26 9.06 11.44
N SER A 443 6.33 8.78 12.35
CA SER A 443 5.55 7.53 12.35
C SER A 443 4.19 7.79 13.01
N TYR A 444 3.25 6.88 12.83
CA TYR A 444 1.93 6.94 13.42
C TYR A 444 1.33 5.55 13.57
N GLN A 445 0.22 5.48 14.31
CA GLN A 445 -0.70 4.35 14.31
C GLN A 445 -2.09 4.83 14.71
N VAL A 446 -3.11 4.16 14.19
CA VAL A 446 -4.50 4.28 14.61
C VAL A 446 -4.92 2.92 15.16
N PHE A 447 -5.70 2.89 16.24
CA PHE A 447 -6.07 1.63 16.87
C PHE A 447 -7.50 1.67 17.39
N ASN A 448 -8.25 0.61 17.08
CA ASN A 448 -9.57 0.37 17.62
C ASN A 448 -9.44 -0.25 19.02
N LEU A 449 -9.78 0.52 20.05
CA LEU A 449 -9.62 0.08 21.45
C LEU A 449 -10.56 -1.08 21.82
N ASN A 450 -11.55 -1.41 21.00
CA ASN A 450 -12.33 -2.64 21.19
C ASN A 450 -11.55 -3.92 20.87
N HIS A 451 -10.41 -3.79 20.16
CA HIS A 451 -9.58 -4.91 19.72
C HIS A 451 -8.37 -5.17 20.66
N ILE A 452 -8.34 -4.58 21.88
CA ILE A 452 -7.24 -4.74 22.86
C ILE A 452 -6.92 -6.23 23.14
N ASN A 453 -7.96 -7.08 23.17
CA ASN A 453 -7.82 -8.51 23.47
C ASN A 453 -7.70 -9.40 22.22
N GLY A 454 -7.68 -8.83 21.02
CA GLY A 454 -7.65 -9.56 19.76
C GLY A 454 -8.51 -8.91 18.68
N HIS A 455 -8.11 -9.07 17.40
CA HIS A 455 -8.86 -8.50 16.28
C HIS A 455 -9.93 -9.44 15.71
N ASP A 456 -9.90 -10.72 16.05
CA ASP A 456 -10.87 -11.74 15.62
C ASP A 456 -12.15 -11.71 16.47
N LYS A 457 -12.05 -11.21 17.71
CA LYS A 457 -13.15 -11.16 18.69
C LYS A 457 -13.07 -9.86 19.51
N PRO A 458 -13.35 -8.71 18.90
CA PRO A 458 -13.41 -7.46 19.65
C PRO A 458 -14.52 -7.48 20.69
N GLU A 459 -14.34 -6.69 21.75
CA GLU A 459 -15.29 -6.59 22.86
C GLU A 459 -15.64 -5.13 23.14
N MET A 460 -16.88 -4.89 23.57
CA MET A 460 -17.30 -3.56 24.03
C MET A 460 -16.51 -3.14 25.27
N LEU A 461 -16.03 -1.90 25.28
CA LEU A 461 -15.39 -1.31 26.44
C LEU A 461 -16.44 -0.98 27.51
N VAL A 462 -16.07 -1.18 28.77
CA VAL A 462 -16.80 -0.66 29.94
C VAL A 462 -16.29 0.76 30.26
N PRO A 463 -17.15 1.80 30.16
CA PRO A 463 -16.76 3.17 30.51
C PRO A 463 -16.20 3.29 31.94
N GLY A 464 -15.11 4.04 32.09
CA GLY A 464 -14.42 4.26 33.38
C GLY A 464 -13.58 3.08 33.88
N LYS A 465 -13.61 1.91 33.22
CA LYS A 465 -12.67 0.81 33.50
C LYS A 465 -11.28 1.17 32.96
N THR A 466 -10.25 0.83 33.73
CA THR A 466 -8.85 0.97 33.30
C THR A 466 -8.45 -0.17 32.36
N TYR A 467 -7.79 0.19 31.27
CA TYR A 467 -7.20 -0.71 30.30
C TYR A 467 -5.72 -0.41 30.12
N GLU A 468 -4.98 -1.43 29.69
CA GLU A 468 -3.58 -1.33 29.30
C GLU A 468 -3.42 -1.90 27.89
N ILE A 469 -2.63 -1.22 27.06
CA ILE A 469 -2.31 -1.69 25.70
C ILE A 469 -0.90 -1.28 25.30
N ALA A 470 -0.22 -2.14 24.54
CA ALA A 470 1.01 -1.80 23.82
C ALA A 470 0.70 -1.68 22.32
N ILE A 471 0.76 -0.46 21.79
CA ILE A 471 0.51 -0.17 20.37
C ILE A 471 1.85 0.02 19.67
N LYS A 472 2.15 -0.84 18.69
CA LYS A 472 3.28 -0.64 17.77
C LYS A 472 2.90 0.41 16.74
N LEU A 473 3.69 1.48 16.67
CA LEU A 473 3.62 2.43 15.57
C LEU A 473 4.27 1.82 14.33
N ASN A 474 4.01 2.39 13.16
CA ASN A 474 4.64 1.94 11.93
C ASN A 474 6.17 1.96 12.02
N ASP A 475 6.81 0.95 11.46
CA ASP A 475 8.26 0.89 11.34
C ASP A 475 8.79 2.11 10.59
N SER A 476 9.90 2.68 11.07
CA SER A 476 10.54 3.81 10.40
C SER A 476 12.06 3.78 10.56
N GLY A 477 12.76 4.40 9.61
CA GLY A 477 14.18 4.73 9.72
C GLY A 477 14.36 6.24 9.73
N TYR A 478 14.68 6.82 10.89
CA TYR A 478 14.73 8.28 11.06
C TYR A 478 15.81 8.73 12.04
N SER A 479 16.46 9.87 11.74
CA SER A 479 17.45 10.52 12.60
C SER A 479 16.93 11.86 13.13
N PHE A 480 16.52 11.87 14.40
CA PHE A 480 16.19 13.11 15.11
C PHE A 480 17.48 13.87 15.44
N LYS A 481 17.61 15.10 14.95
CA LYS A 481 18.87 15.85 15.05
C LYS A 481 19.04 16.57 16.38
N GLN A 482 20.28 16.79 16.78
CA GLN A 482 20.62 17.73 17.85
C GLN A 482 19.91 19.08 17.62
N GLY A 483 19.33 19.66 18.67
CA GLY A 483 18.56 20.90 18.60
C GLY A 483 17.06 20.70 18.33
N HIS A 484 16.64 19.50 17.94
CA HIS A 484 15.23 19.14 17.75
C HIS A 484 14.60 18.63 19.05
N ARG A 485 13.30 18.29 19.01
CA ARG A 485 12.61 17.53 20.06
C ARG A 485 11.81 16.39 19.44
N ILE A 486 11.64 15.32 20.21
CA ILE A 486 10.76 14.22 19.86
C ILE A 486 9.40 14.47 20.52
N ARG A 487 8.31 14.31 19.78
CA ARG A 487 6.94 14.43 20.27
C ARG A 487 6.17 13.13 20.10
N LEU A 488 5.46 12.71 21.15
CA LEU A 488 4.35 11.77 21.05
C LEU A 488 3.05 12.53 21.18
N SER A 489 2.16 12.40 20.20
CA SER A 489 0.80 12.94 20.25
C SER A 489 -0.22 11.83 20.42
N VAL A 490 -1.22 12.03 21.30
CA VAL A 490 -2.33 11.10 21.56
C VAL A 490 -3.67 11.82 21.29
N ALA A 491 -4.49 11.25 20.41
CA ALA A 491 -5.81 11.78 20.03
C ALA A 491 -6.86 10.67 19.91
N THR A 492 -8.13 11.03 19.79
CA THR A 492 -9.29 10.10 19.74
C THR A 492 -9.94 9.99 18.36
N GLY A 493 -9.24 10.43 17.30
CA GLY A 493 -9.72 10.44 15.91
C GLY A 493 -8.55 10.62 14.93
N TYR A 494 -8.73 10.33 13.65
CA TYR A 494 -7.72 10.60 12.61
C TYR A 494 -8.35 10.70 11.21
N TRP A 495 -9.22 11.69 11.03
CA TRP A 495 -9.90 12.00 9.77
C TRP A 495 -8.99 12.84 8.85
N PRO A 496 -8.97 12.59 7.52
CA PRO A 496 -9.82 11.70 6.75
C PRO A 496 -9.26 10.28 6.56
N MET A 497 -8.28 9.84 7.35
CA MET A 497 -7.63 8.54 7.12
C MET A 497 -8.53 7.37 7.54
N VAL A 498 -9.10 7.43 8.74
CA VAL A 498 -10.01 6.39 9.27
C VAL A 498 -11.41 6.94 9.50
N TRP A 499 -12.40 6.05 9.38
CA TRP A 499 -13.79 6.36 9.75
C TRP A 499 -13.90 6.65 11.26
N PRO A 500 -14.75 7.61 11.69
CA PRO A 500 -14.91 7.92 13.11
C PRO A 500 -15.79 6.91 13.85
N SER A 501 -15.56 6.78 15.15
CA SER A 501 -16.44 6.07 16.09
C SER A 501 -17.88 6.63 16.09
N PRO A 502 -18.91 5.85 16.43
CA PRO A 502 -20.31 6.28 16.35
C PRO A 502 -20.69 7.39 17.35
N LYS A 503 -19.83 7.64 18.35
CA LYS A 503 -19.97 8.71 19.34
C LYS A 503 -18.62 9.38 19.56
N ARG A 504 -18.64 10.63 20.04
CA ARG A 504 -17.43 11.30 20.52
C ARG A 504 -16.91 10.59 21.77
N VAL A 505 -15.61 10.39 21.79
CA VAL A 505 -14.90 9.68 22.85
C VAL A 505 -14.05 10.66 23.63
N THR A 506 -14.04 10.51 24.95
CA THR A 506 -13.04 11.08 25.84
C THR A 506 -12.14 9.95 26.33
N LEU A 507 -10.84 10.04 26.02
CA LEU A 507 -9.81 9.16 26.55
C LEU A 507 -9.10 9.87 27.70
N THR A 508 -8.97 9.21 28.85
CA THR A 508 -8.19 9.68 29.99
C THR A 508 -6.99 8.78 30.19
N LEU A 509 -5.80 9.33 29.97
CA LEU A 509 -4.51 8.66 30.07
C LEU A 509 -3.94 8.77 31.50
N ASP A 510 -3.48 7.66 32.06
CA ASP A 510 -2.64 7.64 33.26
C ASP A 510 -1.16 7.77 32.83
N THR A 511 -0.56 8.91 33.12
CA THR A 511 0.84 9.17 32.75
C THR A 511 1.83 8.40 33.62
N ALA A 512 1.44 7.95 34.82
CA ALA A 512 2.34 7.28 35.75
C ALA A 512 2.79 5.89 35.25
N SER A 513 1.99 5.25 34.42
CA SER A 513 2.22 3.91 33.86
C SER A 513 2.25 3.88 32.33
N SER A 514 2.24 5.04 31.67
CA SER A 514 2.34 5.14 30.22
C SER A 514 3.76 5.51 29.76
N VAL A 515 4.26 4.82 28.73
CA VAL A 515 5.65 4.90 28.25
C VAL A 515 5.69 4.81 26.73
N LEU A 516 6.59 5.56 26.10
CA LEU A 516 7.03 5.35 24.71
C LEU A 516 8.39 4.65 24.68
N ASP A 517 8.50 3.53 23.99
CA ASP A 517 9.77 2.88 23.70
C ASP A 517 10.22 3.19 22.27
N LEU A 518 11.41 3.74 22.13
CA LEU A 518 12.03 4.01 20.83
C LEU A 518 13.07 2.93 20.48
N PRO A 519 13.05 2.34 19.27
CA PRO A 519 14.03 1.36 18.82
C PRO A 519 15.32 2.08 18.39
N VAL A 520 16.13 2.48 19.37
CA VAL A 520 17.33 3.29 19.14
C VAL A 520 18.40 2.45 18.46
N ARG A 521 18.91 2.95 17.35
CA ARG A 521 19.94 2.31 16.54
C ARG A 521 21.28 3.04 16.69
N PRO A 522 22.37 2.34 17.06
CA PRO A 522 23.71 2.91 17.01
C PRO A 522 24.24 2.96 15.57
N VAL A 523 25.12 3.92 15.28
CA VAL A 523 25.86 3.95 14.01
C VAL A 523 26.75 2.71 13.90
N SER A 524 26.81 2.10 12.72
CA SER A 524 27.56 0.86 12.48
C SER A 524 28.48 1.00 11.27
N ASP A 525 29.68 0.40 11.34
CA ASP A 525 30.64 0.37 10.23
C ASP A 525 30.11 -0.34 8.97
N ILE A 526 29.08 -1.19 9.13
CA ILE A 526 28.44 -1.88 8.02
C ILE A 526 27.65 -0.91 7.11
N ASP A 527 27.25 0.25 7.64
CA ASP A 527 26.47 1.26 6.91
C ASP A 527 27.23 1.72 5.66
N ALA A 528 28.55 1.94 5.79
CA ALA A 528 29.41 2.36 4.70
C ALA A 528 29.52 1.34 3.55
N LYS A 529 29.07 0.10 3.76
CA LYS A 529 29.08 -0.97 2.76
C LYS A 529 27.75 -1.09 2.00
N VAL A 530 26.69 -0.41 2.44
CA VAL A 530 25.39 -0.46 1.77
C VAL A 530 25.37 0.58 0.66
N VAL A 531 25.62 0.12 -0.56
CA VAL A 531 25.71 0.98 -1.74
C VAL A 531 24.89 0.36 -2.86
N PHE A 532 24.11 1.19 -3.55
CA PHE A 532 23.34 0.78 -4.72
C PHE A 532 23.88 1.44 -5.97
N GLN A 533 23.77 0.73 -7.09
CA GLN A 533 24.01 1.33 -8.39
C GLN A 533 22.94 2.37 -8.71
N LYS A 534 23.20 3.24 -9.69
CA LYS A 534 22.16 4.12 -10.23
C LYS A 534 21.06 3.30 -10.92
N PRO A 535 19.80 3.76 -10.92
CA PRO A 535 18.72 3.14 -11.68
C PRO A 535 19.11 2.86 -13.13
N ALA A 536 18.73 1.67 -13.62
CA ALA A 536 18.78 1.31 -15.03
C ALA A 536 17.41 0.77 -15.46
N HIS A 537 17.13 0.85 -16.75
CA HIS A 537 15.89 0.36 -17.35
C HIS A 537 16.14 -0.17 -18.77
N GLY A 538 15.25 -1.02 -19.25
CA GLY A 538 15.17 -1.40 -20.65
C GLY A 538 14.54 -0.29 -21.50
N PRO A 539 14.25 -0.56 -22.78
CA PRO A 539 13.60 0.41 -23.67
C PRO A 539 12.27 0.92 -23.10
N THR A 540 12.03 2.22 -23.18
CA THR A 540 10.78 2.86 -22.74
C THR A 540 9.67 2.66 -23.75
N THR A 541 8.42 2.70 -23.29
CA THR A 541 7.25 2.66 -24.16
C THR A 541 7.08 3.95 -24.95
N PRO A 542 6.94 3.87 -26.29
CA PRO A 542 6.55 5.01 -27.11
C PRO A 542 5.15 5.51 -26.72
N MET A 543 5.08 6.70 -26.14
CA MET A 543 3.83 7.34 -25.72
C MET A 543 3.84 8.83 -26.07
N THR A 544 2.67 9.33 -26.47
CA THR A 544 2.41 10.75 -26.68
C THR A 544 1.45 11.25 -25.61
N GLN A 545 1.82 12.32 -24.88
CA GLN A 545 0.88 13.04 -24.02
C GLN A 545 0.00 13.94 -24.88
N LEU A 546 -1.31 13.70 -24.87
CA LEU A 546 -2.29 14.45 -25.64
C LEU A 546 -2.76 15.70 -24.88
N ASP A 547 -2.87 15.62 -23.56
CA ASP A 547 -3.28 16.71 -22.67
C ASP A 547 -2.56 16.57 -21.31
N PRO A 548 -1.99 17.64 -20.72
CA PRO A 548 -1.46 17.60 -19.36
C PRO A 548 -2.51 17.21 -18.31
N GLY A 549 -2.06 16.48 -17.29
CA GLY A 549 -2.86 16.17 -16.12
C GLY A 549 -2.67 17.18 -14.98
N SER A 550 -3.46 17.04 -13.92
CA SER A 550 -3.22 17.75 -12.67
C SER A 550 -3.73 16.95 -11.47
N VAL A 551 -3.08 17.12 -10.32
CA VAL A 551 -3.58 16.64 -9.03
C VAL A 551 -3.64 17.81 -8.07
N ARG A 552 -4.75 17.91 -7.35
CA ARG A 552 -5.02 18.94 -6.35
C ARG A 552 -5.55 18.30 -5.09
N ARG A 553 -5.07 18.78 -3.95
CA ARG A 553 -5.49 18.35 -2.62
C ARG A 553 -5.68 19.58 -1.75
N TRP A 554 -6.84 19.71 -1.13
CA TRP A 554 -7.14 20.84 -0.26
C TRP A 554 -8.19 20.51 0.79
N THR A 555 -8.22 21.35 1.82
CA THR A 555 -9.20 21.27 2.90
C THR A 555 -9.90 22.60 3.07
N GLU A 556 -11.21 22.57 3.30
CA GLU A 556 -12.03 23.73 3.64
C GLU A 556 -12.64 23.54 5.03
N GLN A 557 -12.66 24.60 5.84
CA GLN A 557 -13.31 24.59 7.15
C GLN A 557 -14.35 25.72 7.20
N ASP A 558 -15.61 25.35 7.37
CA ASP A 558 -16.70 26.29 7.56
C ASP A 558 -16.87 26.59 9.06
N HIS A 559 -16.49 27.79 9.47
CA HIS A 559 -16.59 28.24 10.87
C HIS A 559 -18.01 28.55 11.33
N VAL A 560 -18.99 28.66 10.42
CA VAL A 560 -20.40 28.87 10.78
C VAL A 560 -21.05 27.55 11.13
N THR A 561 -20.81 26.51 10.34
CA THR A 561 -21.43 25.18 10.52
C THR A 561 -20.57 24.22 11.35
N GLY A 562 -19.25 24.42 11.38
CA GLY A 562 -18.29 23.47 11.98
C GLY A 562 -17.95 22.28 11.07
N GLU A 563 -18.34 22.33 9.80
CA GLU A 563 -18.01 21.31 8.80
C GLU A 563 -16.58 21.49 8.26
N THR A 564 -15.87 20.37 8.08
CA THR A 564 -14.62 20.28 7.33
C THR A 564 -14.83 19.42 6.10
N LEU A 565 -14.38 19.91 4.94
CA LEU A 565 -14.34 19.18 3.67
C LEU A 565 -12.88 18.91 3.30
N TYR A 566 -12.55 17.66 2.99
CA TYR A 566 -11.29 17.25 2.38
C TYR A 566 -11.54 16.83 0.93
N VAL A 567 -10.75 17.36 -0.01
CA VAL A 567 -10.86 17.04 -1.44
C VAL A 567 -9.54 16.57 -2.00
N THR A 568 -9.57 15.46 -2.75
CA THR A 568 -8.53 15.08 -3.72
C THR A 568 -9.15 15.06 -5.11
N GLU A 569 -8.55 15.75 -6.06
CA GLU A 569 -8.98 15.84 -7.45
C GLU A 569 -7.81 15.56 -8.39
N GLY A 570 -7.94 14.52 -9.20
CA GLY A 570 -7.03 14.15 -10.28
C GLY A 570 -7.73 14.30 -11.63
N ILE A 571 -7.09 14.99 -12.58
CA ILE A 571 -7.62 15.24 -13.92
C ILE A 571 -6.63 14.70 -14.96
N GLY A 572 -7.14 13.98 -15.95
CA GLY A 572 -6.39 13.48 -17.10
C GLY A 572 -5.55 12.23 -16.82
N GLY A 573 -5.10 12.04 -15.58
CA GLY A 573 -4.51 10.80 -15.06
C GLY A 573 -4.78 10.71 -13.56
N LEU A 574 -4.93 9.48 -13.05
CA LEU A 574 -5.25 9.22 -11.64
C LEU A 574 -4.25 9.93 -10.70
N PHE A 575 -3.01 10.03 -11.14
CA PHE A 575 -1.88 10.58 -10.40
C PHE A 575 -1.26 11.81 -11.10
N GLY A 576 -1.97 12.38 -12.07
CA GLY A 576 -1.59 13.61 -12.76
C GLY A 576 -0.73 13.42 -14.01
N GLU A 577 -0.65 12.21 -14.55
CA GLU A 577 0.15 11.89 -15.73
C GLU A 577 -0.38 12.54 -17.02
N GLY A 578 -1.67 12.89 -17.04
CA GLY A 578 -2.37 13.44 -18.19
C GLY A 578 -2.91 12.37 -19.14
N VAL A 579 -3.53 12.83 -20.22
CA VAL A 579 -4.12 11.95 -21.23
C VAL A 579 -3.01 11.40 -22.11
N LEU A 580 -2.83 10.09 -22.10
CA LEU A 580 -1.72 9.42 -22.79
C LEU A 580 -2.23 8.59 -23.96
N ARG A 581 -1.48 8.58 -25.07
CA ARG A 581 -1.66 7.65 -26.18
C ARG A 581 -0.46 6.73 -26.31
N PHE A 582 -0.71 5.42 -26.38
CA PHE A 582 0.31 4.45 -26.76
C PHE A 582 0.46 4.44 -28.28
N ASP A 583 1.62 4.87 -28.78
CA ASP A 583 1.78 5.16 -30.20
C ASP A 583 1.67 3.91 -31.08
N ASP A 584 2.16 2.76 -30.60
CA ASP A 584 2.08 1.48 -31.31
C ASP A 584 0.65 0.93 -31.40
N LEU A 585 -0.21 1.28 -30.45
CA LEU A 585 -1.59 0.79 -30.36
C LEU A 585 -2.62 1.78 -30.89
N GLY A 586 -2.25 3.07 -30.98
CA GLY A 586 -3.16 4.19 -31.19
C GLY A 586 -4.19 4.37 -30.07
N THR A 587 -4.09 3.63 -28.97
CA THR A 587 -5.06 3.64 -27.87
C THR A 587 -4.74 4.79 -26.91
N GLN A 588 -5.72 5.66 -26.69
CA GLN A 588 -5.65 6.75 -25.74
C GLN A 588 -6.31 6.37 -24.41
N LEU A 589 -5.80 6.89 -23.30
CA LEU A 589 -6.30 6.70 -21.95
C LEU A 589 -6.44 8.04 -21.21
N SER A 590 -7.53 8.21 -20.49
CA SER A 590 -7.75 9.27 -19.51
C SER A 590 -8.41 8.68 -18.28
N HIS A 591 -7.95 9.05 -17.09
CA HIS A 591 -8.58 8.67 -15.83
C HIS A 591 -8.63 9.89 -14.92
N SER A 592 -9.83 10.34 -14.58
CA SER A 592 -10.04 11.43 -13.63
C SER A 592 -10.80 10.91 -12.41
N LEU A 593 -10.48 11.47 -11.25
CA LEU A 593 -11.08 11.09 -9.97
C LEU A 593 -11.29 12.35 -9.13
N LYS A 594 -12.42 12.41 -8.44
CA LYS A 594 -12.65 13.39 -7.38
C LYS A 594 -13.21 12.68 -6.17
N ARG A 595 -12.61 12.93 -5.01
CA ARG A 595 -12.99 12.36 -3.72
C ARG A 595 -13.30 13.50 -2.76
N GLU A 596 -14.44 13.46 -2.10
CA GLU A 596 -14.93 14.50 -1.19
C GLU A 596 -15.35 13.84 0.13
N LEU A 597 -14.61 14.15 1.19
CA LEU A 597 -14.85 13.64 2.54
C LEU A 597 -15.27 14.79 3.46
N ARG A 598 -16.44 14.67 4.09
CA ARG A 598 -17.00 15.70 4.98
C ARG A 598 -17.17 15.18 6.40
N ILE A 599 -16.95 16.04 7.38
CA ILE A 599 -17.26 15.77 8.79
C ILE A 599 -17.48 17.05 9.58
N ASN A 600 -18.33 17.00 10.59
CA ASN A 600 -18.54 18.06 11.58
C ASN A 600 -17.79 17.73 12.89
N ASP A 601 -17.10 18.72 13.46
CA ASP A 601 -16.28 18.52 14.67
C ASP A 601 -17.06 18.01 15.89
N ASN A 602 -18.37 18.25 15.95
CA ASN A 602 -19.21 17.90 17.09
C ASN A 602 -20.14 16.70 16.83
N ASP A 603 -20.23 16.22 15.59
CA ASP A 603 -21.12 15.13 15.21
C ASP A 603 -20.38 14.09 14.36
N PRO A 604 -19.95 12.95 14.93
CA PRO A 604 -19.24 11.93 14.17
C PRO A 604 -20.14 11.25 13.13
N LEU A 605 -21.47 11.30 13.29
CA LEU A 605 -22.44 10.71 12.35
C LEU A 605 -22.63 11.57 11.10
N SER A 606 -22.07 12.78 11.07
CA SER A 606 -22.02 13.62 9.88
C SER A 606 -20.97 13.17 8.85
N ALA A 607 -20.13 12.19 9.19
CA ALA A 607 -19.11 11.65 8.30
C ALA A 607 -19.74 11.14 6.99
N SER A 608 -19.26 11.67 5.88
CA SER A 608 -19.67 11.23 4.55
C SER A 608 -18.51 11.26 3.57
N TYR A 609 -18.55 10.33 2.62
CA TYR A 609 -17.53 10.20 1.59
C TYR A 609 -18.24 9.98 0.24
N VAL A 610 -18.00 10.88 -0.72
CA VAL A 610 -18.39 10.73 -2.12
C VAL A 610 -17.14 10.61 -3.00
N LEU A 611 -17.12 9.64 -3.90
CA LEU A 611 -16.04 9.45 -4.85
C LEU A 611 -16.63 9.30 -6.26
N THR A 612 -16.21 10.16 -7.18
CA THR A 612 -16.55 10.09 -8.60
C THR A 612 -15.33 9.75 -9.44
N GLN A 613 -15.48 8.85 -10.41
CA GLN A 613 -14.44 8.55 -11.41
C GLN A 613 -14.99 8.65 -12.82
N ALA A 614 -14.17 9.15 -13.73
CA ALA A 614 -14.38 9.10 -15.16
C ALA A 614 -13.15 8.47 -15.81
N TYR A 615 -13.33 7.34 -16.47
CA TYR A 615 -12.28 6.65 -17.22
C TYR A 615 -12.67 6.61 -18.68
N GLN A 616 -11.81 7.10 -19.56
CA GLN A 616 -12.01 7.02 -21.00
C GLN A 616 -10.86 6.25 -21.63
N MET A 617 -11.18 5.32 -22.51
CA MET A 617 -10.18 4.64 -23.32
C MET A 617 -10.66 4.31 -24.72
N GLY A 618 -9.74 4.22 -25.66
CA GLY A 618 -10.04 3.69 -26.98
C GLY A 618 -9.26 4.33 -28.11
N ARG A 619 -9.79 4.21 -29.31
CA ARG A 619 -9.28 4.80 -30.55
C ARG A 619 -10.46 5.09 -31.47
N GLU A 620 -10.20 5.73 -32.61
CA GLU A 620 -11.25 6.08 -33.57
C GLU A 620 -12.13 4.86 -33.91
N GLY A 621 -13.46 5.02 -33.76
CA GLY A 621 -14.45 3.96 -33.98
C GLY A 621 -14.66 2.99 -32.82
N TRP A 622 -13.85 3.06 -31.76
CA TRP A 622 -13.97 2.25 -30.54
C TRP A 622 -13.53 3.07 -29.33
N MET A 623 -14.44 3.90 -28.82
CA MET A 623 -14.25 4.70 -27.61
C MET A 623 -15.17 4.21 -26.49
N ILE A 624 -14.62 4.14 -25.28
CA ILE A 624 -15.28 3.58 -24.11
C ILE A 624 -15.15 4.56 -22.97
N ASP A 625 -16.27 4.88 -22.35
CA ASP A 625 -16.35 5.75 -21.18
C ASP A 625 -16.94 4.97 -20.02
N ILE A 626 -16.29 5.00 -18.87
CA ILE A 626 -16.77 4.46 -17.61
C ILE A 626 -16.90 5.61 -16.63
N ASP A 627 -18.12 5.94 -16.27
CA ASP A 627 -18.43 6.88 -15.22
C ASP A 627 -18.87 6.11 -13.98
N SER A 628 -18.31 6.42 -12.81
CA SER A 628 -18.77 5.83 -11.55
C SER A 628 -18.88 6.86 -10.44
N THR A 629 -19.84 6.64 -9.54
CA THR A 629 -20.00 7.40 -8.30
C THR A 629 -20.28 6.44 -7.17
N THR A 630 -19.48 6.49 -6.12
CA THR A 630 -19.71 5.76 -4.88
C THR A 630 -19.90 6.71 -3.72
N LYS A 631 -20.69 6.28 -2.73
CA LYS A 631 -21.03 7.09 -1.55
C LYS A 631 -21.04 6.21 -0.31
N MET A 632 -20.50 6.72 0.78
CA MET A 632 -20.55 6.10 2.10
C MET A 632 -20.91 7.13 3.16
N HIS A 633 -21.80 6.76 4.07
CA HIS A 633 -22.09 7.47 5.32
C HIS A 633 -22.53 6.45 6.38
N SER A 634 -22.73 6.87 7.63
CA SER A 634 -23.13 5.95 8.69
C SER A 634 -24.04 6.64 9.71
N ASP A 635 -24.93 5.88 10.33
CA ASP A 635 -25.51 6.25 11.62
C ASP A 635 -24.79 5.52 12.76
N ALA A 636 -25.41 5.49 13.95
CA ALA A 636 -24.83 4.85 15.13
C ALA A 636 -24.80 3.31 15.05
N GLU A 637 -25.58 2.71 14.15
CA GLU A 637 -25.81 1.27 14.07
C GLU A 637 -25.38 0.68 12.72
N ASN A 638 -25.35 1.47 11.64
CA ASN A 638 -25.13 0.99 10.28
C ASN A 638 -24.26 1.92 9.44
N PHE A 639 -23.49 1.32 8.54
CA PHE A 639 -22.96 1.94 7.33
C PHE A 639 -23.98 1.84 6.19
N TYR A 640 -24.05 2.91 5.40
CA TYR A 640 -24.84 2.98 4.18
C TYR A 640 -23.90 3.26 3.02
N ILE A 641 -23.78 2.29 2.12
CA ILE A 641 -22.86 2.35 0.99
C ILE A 641 -23.60 2.11 -0.32
N SER A 642 -23.35 2.97 -1.29
CA SER A 642 -24.02 2.91 -2.60
C SER A 642 -23.05 3.23 -3.72
N GLY A 643 -23.38 2.73 -4.92
CA GLY A 643 -22.59 2.92 -6.11
C GLY A 643 -23.46 2.98 -7.35
N VAL A 644 -23.07 3.81 -8.31
CA VAL A 644 -23.60 3.81 -9.68
C VAL A 644 -22.43 3.74 -10.63
N LEU A 645 -22.50 2.85 -11.62
CA LEU A 645 -21.52 2.74 -12.68
C LEU A 645 -22.23 2.71 -14.04
N THR A 646 -21.82 3.58 -14.94
CA THR A 646 -22.34 3.67 -16.30
C THR A 646 -21.20 3.46 -17.29
N ALA A 647 -21.34 2.43 -18.12
CA ALA A 647 -20.43 2.15 -19.22
C ALA A 647 -21.05 2.59 -20.54
N LYS A 648 -20.29 3.31 -21.35
CA LYS A 648 -20.71 3.81 -22.67
C LYS A 648 -19.76 3.34 -23.75
N GLU A 649 -20.30 3.09 -24.93
CA GLU A 649 -19.57 2.80 -26.16
C GLU A 649 -19.89 3.89 -27.17
N ASN A 650 -18.86 4.61 -27.64
CA ASN A 650 -18.99 5.72 -28.58
C ASN A 650 -20.05 6.76 -28.15
N GLY A 651 -20.14 7.02 -26.84
CA GLY A 651 -21.08 7.96 -26.23
C GLY A 651 -22.47 7.38 -25.93
N GLU A 652 -22.81 6.18 -26.40
CA GLU A 652 -24.08 5.52 -26.11
C GLU A 652 -23.98 4.63 -24.87
N SER A 653 -24.93 4.73 -23.94
CA SER A 653 -24.93 3.91 -22.72
C SER A 653 -25.22 2.44 -23.06
N VAL A 654 -24.35 1.55 -22.56
CA VAL A 654 -24.45 0.11 -22.78
C VAL A 654 -24.95 -0.60 -21.53
N VAL A 655 -24.35 -0.30 -20.37
CA VAL A 655 -24.74 -0.89 -19.08
C VAL A 655 -24.76 0.20 -18.01
N THR A 656 -25.76 0.14 -17.12
CA THR A 656 -25.77 0.88 -15.85
C THR A 656 -25.98 -0.11 -14.72
N ARG A 657 -25.07 -0.09 -13.74
CA ARG A 657 -25.16 -0.88 -12.51
C ARG A 657 -25.38 0.05 -11.34
N GLU A 658 -26.27 -0.35 -10.45
CA GLU A 658 -26.55 0.35 -9.20
C GLU A 658 -26.41 -0.64 -8.04
N TRP A 659 -25.80 -0.17 -6.95
CA TRP A 659 -25.67 -0.89 -5.70
C TRP A 659 -26.12 0.00 -4.56
N ASN A 660 -26.80 -0.60 -3.59
CA ASN A 660 -27.22 0.06 -2.37
C ASN A 660 -27.25 -1.00 -1.26
N GLN A 661 -26.36 -0.85 -0.27
CA GLN A 661 -26.18 -1.81 0.80
C GLN A 661 -26.17 -1.11 2.16
N THR A 662 -26.68 -1.83 3.16
CA THR A 662 -26.67 -1.42 4.56
C THR A 662 -25.92 -2.50 5.32
N ILE A 663 -24.83 -2.12 5.98
CA ILE A 663 -23.95 -3.02 6.70
C ILE A 663 -23.94 -2.59 8.17
N PRO A 664 -24.32 -3.45 9.13
CA PRO A 664 -24.26 -3.11 10.55
C PRO A 664 -22.84 -2.74 10.99
N ARG A 665 -22.72 -1.77 11.91
CA ARG A 665 -21.47 -1.49 12.60
C ARG A 665 -21.20 -2.59 13.63
N ASP A 666 -19.98 -3.10 13.65
CA ASP A 666 -19.56 -4.14 14.56
C ASP A 666 -18.24 -3.77 15.23
N HIS A 667 -18.36 -3.11 16.39
CA HIS A 667 -17.23 -2.56 17.17
C HIS A 667 -16.44 -1.45 16.45
N LEU A 668 -17.03 -0.80 15.45
CA LEU A 668 -16.46 0.33 14.70
C LEU A 668 -17.28 1.60 14.86
#